data_AF-A0A8J2SGW7-F1
#
_entry.id   AF-A0A8J2SGW7-F1
#
_cell.length_a   1.000
_cell.length_b   1.000
_cell.length_c   1.000
_cell.angle_alpha   90.00
_cell.angle_beta   90.00
_cell.angle_gamma   90.00
#
_symmetry.space_group_name_H-M   'P 1'
#
loop_
_entity.id
_entity.type
_entity.pdbx_description
1 polymer ?
#
loop_
_entity_poly.entity_id
_entity_poly.type
_entity_poly.pdbx_seq_one_letter_code
_entity_poly.pdbx_strand_id
1 'polypeptide(L)'
;MRGSCGLLLVAGLTIELFAAVHAIELHPLSPSFGLEVRGITRDDLRTEKAHKTLRDAFAASRGLLLLRGLRGLSCDELITLSSVFGDVEAAPADGSYETLVDDAGRVHEFATVPSSGVFQGRADDTNWQYDAETGKPSWHTDQSFRSPRPLASAMYCLETPGGGVGQTVFCSTVAACEDLPARIRSRLAKLRAAHSYEQLSASFRRFAGGTTKTLSATRKEALVEPALYHLVDDGALYLAPHAISYVVDETGKEIAGSELVDALAAWCTRPEYVHAHAWEPGDYVVWNNLRTMHAATGVPESASKRRMWRTTALPRGGGAEADVTVSVTASAARAVATAALERSGSSRPQASAAADAFVAAEVDGRAAHGLRRIAEVCDALGRGDIAATPDVRVLMDQKSVVVRVDGGGGLAFGPLRDAVDAAAAAAETHGAAVGIISNTRSVSGRLAPWVERLAERGLVAVLACNTPAYLAVEGSAEPCLGTNPIAWACPRRDAPPVVVDLALAASSRAAIEVAAAAGAKLPRGVAIDADGKPTRDAAAALDGGAQLPAGGIKGALLALLVEVLAGGLAGGDLAIDSDDYHTMDRSLFLLVVDPAMTTRGFDVERLLERFGVRAGAAARESREASRRADDDHDVRVSAALWFELQRRARGVGDVSDVEGVLPRD
;
A
#
# COMPACT_ATOMS: atom_id res chain seq x y z
N MET A 1 -2.70 -67.75 -21.84
CA MET A 1 -2.79 -67.14 -23.19
C MET A 1 -3.75 -65.96 -23.06
N ARG A 2 -3.27 -64.71 -23.07
CA ARG A 2 -3.40 -63.70 -24.18
C ARG A 2 -4.86 -63.54 -24.64
N GLY A 3 -5.50 -62.39 -24.74
CA GLY A 3 -5.22 -60.94 -24.62
C GLY A 3 -6.61 -60.26 -24.42
N SER A 4 -6.82 -58.98 -24.13
CA SER A 4 -6.22 -57.71 -24.59
C SER A 4 -7.41 -56.76 -24.76
N CYS A 5 -7.48 -55.66 -24.00
CA CYS A 5 -8.08 -54.40 -24.45
C CYS A 5 -7.80 -53.25 -23.47
N GLY A 6 -6.92 -52.32 -23.88
CA GLY A 6 -7.14 -50.89 -23.67
C GLY A 6 -6.63 -50.21 -22.40
N LEU A 7 -5.35 -50.38 -22.01
CA LEU A 7 -4.64 -49.35 -21.24
C LEU A 7 -4.05 -48.34 -22.22
N LEU A 8 -4.66 -47.15 -22.34
CA LEU A 8 -4.01 -46.02 -23.00
C LEU A 8 -3.03 -45.37 -22.00
N LEU A 9 -1.79 -45.83 -22.05
CA LEU A 9 -0.64 -45.11 -21.54
C LEU A 9 -0.37 -43.95 -22.51
N VAL A 10 -0.69 -42.71 -22.10
CA VAL A 10 -0.01 -41.52 -22.61
C VAL A 10 0.92 -41.07 -21.49
N ALA A 11 2.10 -41.67 -21.46
CA ALA A 11 3.27 -41.06 -20.85
C ALA A 11 3.71 -39.92 -21.79
N GLY A 12 3.39 -38.69 -21.43
CA GLY A 12 3.82 -37.48 -22.11
C GLY A 12 4.52 -36.58 -21.11
N LEU A 13 5.83 -36.43 -21.31
CA LEU A 13 6.70 -35.51 -20.58
C LEU A 13 6.09 -34.09 -20.47
N THR A 14 6.01 -33.60 -19.24
CA THR A 14 6.40 -32.22 -18.92
C THR A 14 7.23 -32.25 -17.64
N ILE A 15 8.51 -32.55 -17.80
CA ILE A 15 9.51 -31.91 -16.94
C ILE A 15 9.41 -30.44 -17.33
N GLU A 16 8.59 -29.67 -16.60
CA GLU A 16 8.77 -28.23 -16.57
C GLU A 16 10.16 -28.02 -15.97
N LEU A 17 11.15 -27.78 -16.83
CA LEU A 17 12.28 -26.96 -16.42
C LEU A 17 11.65 -25.68 -15.88
N PHE A 18 11.59 -25.55 -14.56
CA PHE A 18 11.54 -24.25 -13.92
C PHE A 18 12.81 -23.51 -14.34
N ALA A 19 12.81 -22.93 -15.54
CA ALA A 19 13.53 -21.68 -15.72
C ALA A 19 12.92 -20.77 -14.66
N ALA A 20 13.69 -20.46 -13.61
CA ALA A 20 13.28 -19.48 -12.62
C ALA A 20 12.74 -18.28 -13.40
N VAL A 21 11.45 -18.01 -13.26
CA VAL A 21 10.81 -16.90 -13.97
C VAL A 21 11.59 -15.69 -13.50
N HIS A 22 12.34 -15.07 -14.42
CA HIS A 22 12.99 -13.80 -14.16
C HIS A 22 11.89 -12.80 -13.83
N ALA A 23 11.69 -12.55 -12.54
CA ALA A 23 10.60 -11.75 -12.02
C ALA A 23 11.16 -10.42 -11.54
N ILE A 24 10.66 -9.34 -12.13
CA ILE A 24 10.90 -7.99 -11.64
C ILE A 24 10.03 -7.80 -10.39
N GLU A 25 10.67 -7.51 -9.27
CA GLU A 25 10.01 -7.29 -7.98
C GLU A 25 10.11 -5.84 -7.56
N LEU A 26 9.07 -5.35 -6.88
CA LEU A 26 8.99 -3.98 -6.39
C LEU A 26 8.97 -3.99 -4.87
N HIS A 27 9.88 -3.23 -4.27
CA HIS A 27 10.05 -3.12 -2.83
C HIS A 27 9.93 -1.65 -2.42
N PRO A 28 9.31 -1.30 -1.28
CA PRO A 28 9.29 0.08 -0.80
C PRO A 28 10.72 0.57 -0.51
N LEU A 29 11.10 1.72 -1.08
CA LEU A 29 12.43 2.29 -0.90
C LEU A 29 12.55 3.07 0.43
N SER A 30 11.47 3.70 0.86
CA SER A 30 11.37 4.39 2.14
C SER A 30 9.98 4.24 2.76
N PRO A 31 9.80 4.63 4.03
CA PRO A 31 8.49 4.55 4.69
C PRO A 31 7.42 5.50 4.15
N SER A 32 7.75 6.49 3.34
CA SER A 32 6.78 7.51 2.89
C SER A 32 6.63 7.58 1.38
N PHE A 33 7.63 7.12 0.63
CA PHE A 33 7.62 7.14 -0.82
C PHE A 33 8.75 6.30 -1.42
N GLY A 34 8.66 6.13 -2.74
CA GLY A 34 9.69 5.56 -3.56
C GLY A 34 9.63 4.04 -3.62
N LEU A 35 10.00 3.51 -4.79
CA LEU A 35 10.07 2.07 -5.03
C LEU A 35 11.47 1.67 -5.51
N GLU A 36 11.95 0.54 -5.04
CA GLU A 36 13.13 -0.14 -5.54
C GLU A 36 12.68 -1.29 -6.46
N VAL A 37 13.23 -1.30 -7.67
CA VAL A 37 13.04 -2.35 -8.66
C VAL A 37 14.19 -3.35 -8.51
N ARG A 38 13.87 -4.58 -8.14
CA ARG A 38 14.83 -5.68 -8.01
C ARG A 38 14.63 -6.71 -9.12
N GLY A 39 15.72 -7.39 -9.46
CA GLY A 39 15.69 -8.45 -10.46
C GLY A 39 15.49 -7.95 -11.89
N ILE A 40 15.82 -6.69 -12.20
CA ILE A 40 15.88 -6.18 -13.57
C ILE A 40 17.29 -6.32 -14.15
N THR A 41 17.40 -6.75 -15.40
CA THR A 41 18.67 -6.90 -16.12
C THR A 41 18.76 -5.96 -17.32
N ARG A 42 19.95 -5.88 -17.93
CA ARG A 42 20.18 -5.11 -19.16
C ARG A 42 19.36 -5.62 -20.34
N ASP A 43 19.07 -6.92 -20.39
CA ASP A 43 18.27 -7.51 -21.47
C ASP A 43 16.80 -7.10 -21.36
N ASP A 44 16.28 -6.94 -20.14
CA ASP A 44 14.91 -6.48 -19.90
C ASP A 44 14.67 -5.05 -20.39
N LEU A 45 15.71 -4.20 -20.42
CA LEU A 45 15.63 -2.81 -20.86
C LEU A 45 15.16 -2.64 -22.31
N ARG A 46 15.09 -3.72 -23.10
CA ARG A 46 14.58 -3.70 -24.48
C ARG A 46 13.18 -4.30 -24.62
N THR A 47 12.57 -4.75 -23.52
CA THR A 47 11.29 -5.45 -23.55
C THR A 47 10.13 -4.53 -23.18
N GLU A 48 9.04 -4.61 -23.95
CA GLU A 48 7.82 -3.82 -23.66
C GLU A 48 7.22 -4.20 -22.29
N LYS A 49 7.37 -5.46 -21.88
CA LYS A 49 6.92 -5.93 -20.57
C LYS A 49 7.62 -5.18 -19.44
N ALA A 50 8.96 -5.08 -19.47
CA ALA A 50 9.71 -4.35 -18.46
C ALA A 50 9.40 -2.84 -18.52
N HIS A 51 9.30 -2.26 -19.73
CA HIS A 51 8.94 -0.85 -19.90
C HIS A 51 7.59 -0.53 -19.27
N LYS A 52 6.56 -1.37 -19.50
CA LYS A 52 5.26 -1.21 -18.85
C LYS A 52 5.39 -1.29 -17.33
N THR A 53 6.07 -2.30 -16.80
CA THR A 53 6.28 -2.44 -15.35
C THR A 53 6.98 -1.21 -14.75
N LEU A 54 8.01 -0.68 -15.42
CA LEU A 54 8.73 0.51 -14.97
C LEU A 54 7.86 1.78 -15.00
N ARG A 55 7.04 1.98 -16.05
CA ARG A 55 6.09 3.11 -16.10
C ARG A 55 5.07 3.03 -14.97
N ASP A 56 4.48 1.85 -14.79
CA ASP A 56 3.50 1.62 -13.74
C ASP A 56 4.13 1.86 -12.36
N ALA A 57 5.33 1.31 -12.12
CA ALA A 57 6.07 1.51 -10.87
C ALA A 57 6.44 2.98 -10.64
N PHE A 58 6.86 3.72 -11.67
CA PHE A 58 7.16 5.15 -11.55
C PHE A 58 5.93 5.96 -11.14
N ALA A 59 4.76 5.66 -11.73
CA ALA A 59 3.50 6.29 -11.35
C ALA A 59 3.11 5.97 -9.89
N ALA A 60 3.24 4.70 -9.48
CA ALA A 60 2.94 4.25 -8.13
C ALA A 60 3.99 4.67 -7.08
N SER A 61 5.17 5.11 -7.50
CA SER A 61 6.30 5.36 -6.60
C SER A 61 6.14 6.58 -5.68
N ARG A 62 5.13 7.43 -5.91
CA ARG A 62 4.96 8.72 -5.22
C ARG A 62 6.18 9.66 -5.38
N GLY A 63 7.01 9.42 -6.39
CA GLY A 63 8.02 10.37 -6.86
C GLY A 63 9.42 9.83 -7.14
N LEU A 64 9.78 8.62 -6.71
CA LEU A 64 11.16 8.12 -6.77
C LEU A 64 11.25 6.64 -7.13
N LEU A 65 11.99 6.28 -8.18
CA LEU A 65 12.21 4.89 -8.58
C LEU A 65 13.72 4.60 -8.64
N LEU A 66 14.15 3.56 -7.93
CA LEU A 66 15.54 3.08 -7.89
C LEU A 66 15.65 1.75 -8.63
N LEU A 67 16.58 1.65 -9.56
CA LEU A 67 17.03 0.41 -10.19
C LEU A 67 18.48 0.17 -9.78
N ARG A 68 18.78 -0.98 -9.17
CA ARG A 68 20.16 -1.31 -8.74
C ARG A 68 20.87 -2.23 -9.72
N GLY A 69 22.20 -2.16 -9.70
CA GLY A 69 23.06 -3.20 -10.29
C GLY A 69 23.17 -3.19 -11.81
N LEU A 70 22.71 -2.14 -12.50
CA LEU A 70 22.80 -1.98 -13.95
C LEU A 70 24.20 -1.55 -14.40
N ARG A 71 25.23 -2.33 -14.08
CA ARG A 71 26.63 -1.93 -14.37
C ARG A 71 26.92 -1.92 -15.88
N GLY A 72 27.64 -0.89 -16.30
CA GLY A 72 28.20 -0.76 -17.64
C GLY A 72 27.18 -0.45 -18.74
N LEU A 73 26.10 0.27 -18.42
CA LEU A 73 25.20 0.81 -19.44
C LEU A 73 25.95 1.71 -20.43
N SER A 74 25.62 1.56 -21.71
CA SER A 74 25.96 2.53 -22.76
C SER A 74 25.04 3.75 -22.71
N CYS A 75 25.43 4.86 -23.35
CA CYS A 75 24.57 6.04 -23.49
C CYS A 75 23.22 5.68 -24.15
N ASP A 76 23.22 4.84 -25.19
CA ASP A 76 21.99 4.41 -25.86
C ASP A 76 21.06 3.59 -24.97
N GLU A 77 21.61 2.70 -24.13
CA GLU A 77 20.81 1.95 -23.16
C GLU A 77 20.26 2.86 -22.06
N LEU A 78 21.05 3.84 -21.58
CA LEU A 78 20.58 4.85 -20.63
C LEU A 78 19.44 5.67 -21.23
N ILE A 79 19.59 6.16 -22.46
CA ILE A 79 18.55 6.90 -23.17
C ILE A 79 17.30 6.04 -23.36
N THR A 80 17.46 4.76 -23.74
CA THR A 80 16.35 3.82 -23.90
C THR A 80 15.59 3.66 -22.59
N LEU A 81 16.29 3.44 -21.48
CA LEU A 81 15.69 3.35 -20.14
C LEU A 81 14.99 4.65 -19.74
N SER A 82 15.64 5.81 -19.88
CA SER A 82 15.03 7.10 -19.55
C SER A 82 13.82 7.42 -20.44
N SER A 83 13.80 6.93 -21.67
CA SER A 83 12.68 7.10 -22.60
C SER A 83 11.42 6.35 -22.19
N VAL A 84 11.52 5.42 -21.24
CA VAL A 84 10.36 4.74 -20.65
C VAL A 84 9.46 5.75 -19.92
N PHE A 85 10.05 6.78 -19.31
CA PHE A 85 9.36 7.74 -18.44
C PHE A 85 8.93 9.02 -19.16
N GLY A 86 9.35 9.23 -20.41
CA GLY A 86 9.02 10.42 -21.20
C GLY A 86 9.91 10.58 -22.42
N ASP A 87 9.79 11.71 -23.11
CA ASP A 87 10.68 12.05 -24.22
C ASP A 87 12.00 12.60 -23.68
N VAL A 88 13.10 11.88 -23.87
CA VAL A 88 14.42 12.30 -23.40
C VAL A 88 14.87 13.53 -24.19
N GLU A 89 15.07 14.62 -23.46
CA GLU A 89 15.47 15.91 -24.00
C GLU A 89 16.94 15.87 -24.46
N ALA A 90 17.19 16.51 -25.61
CA ALA A 90 18.55 16.86 -26.03
C ALA A 90 18.89 18.26 -25.49
N ALA A 91 20.13 18.43 -25.06
CA ALA A 91 20.68 19.71 -24.63
C ALA A 91 20.47 20.78 -25.71
N PRO A 92 20.17 22.03 -25.33
CA PRO A 92 20.08 23.12 -26.28
C PRO A 92 21.42 23.31 -27.03
N ALA A 93 21.34 23.65 -28.31
CA ALA A 93 22.48 23.75 -29.23
C ALA A 93 23.52 24.83 -28.85
N ASP A 94 23.25 25.66 -27.84
CA ASP A 94 24.09 26.75 -27.37
C ASP A 94 25.11 26.34 -26.28
N GLY A 95 25.24 25.04 -26.00
CA GLY A 95 26.39 24.48 -25.27
C GLY A 95 26.38 24.69 -23.76
N SER A 96 25.21 24.75 -23.12
CA SER A 96 25.09 25.05 -21.69
C SER A 96 25.58 23.96 -20.72
N TYR A 97 25.95 22.78 -21.22
CA TYR A 97 26.45 21.67 -20.41
C TYR A 97 27.85 21.31 -20.90
N GLU A 98 28.87 21.62 -20.11
CA GLU A 98 30.30 21.51 -20.50
C GLU A 98 30.79 20.05 -20.68
N THR A 99 29.91 19.03 -20.63
CA THR A 99 30.26 17.59 -20.62
C THR A 99 29.15 16.69 -21.19
N LEU A 100 28.73 16.94 -22.45
CA LEU A 100 27.88 15.99 -23.19
C LEU A 100 28.72 14.77 -23.62
N VAL A 101 28.17 13.57 -23.44
CA VAL A 101 28.90 12.30 -23.67
C VAL A 101 28.28 11.41 -24.75
N ASP A 102 27.24 11.90 -25.42
CA ASP A 102 26.61 11.25 -26.57
C ASP A 102 26.45 12.23 -27.74
N ASP A 103 26.45 11.69 -28.96
CA ASP A 103 26.34 12.48 -30.20
C ASP A 103 24.99 13.19 -30.34
N ALA A 104 23.94 12.69 -29.69
CA ALA A 104 22.61 13.30 -29.71
C ALA A 104 22.41 14.34 -28.60
N GLY A 105 23.42 14.57 -27.75
CA GLY A 105 23.39 15.56 -26.67
C GLY A 105 22.35 15.31 -25.59
N ARG A 106 21.94 14.06 -25.35
CA ARG A 106 20.89 13.68 -24.40
C ARG A 106 21.41 13.25 -23.02
N VAL A 107 22.72 13.03 -22.91
CA VAL A 107 23.38 12.53 -21.69
C VAL A 107 24.42 13.54 -21.20
N HIS A 108 24.25 13.98 -19.97
CA HIS A 108 25.14 14.91 -19.29
C HIS A 108 26.02 14.18 -18.29
N GLU A 109 27.35 14.35 -18.36
CA GLU A 109 28.26 13.81 -17.36
C GLU A 109 28.57 14.81 -16.25
N PHE A 110 28.33 14.42 -15.01
CA PHE A 110 28.76 15.14 -13.82
C PHE A 110 29.97 14.41 -13.24
N ALA A 111 31.16 14.97 -13.44
CA ALA A 111 32.42 14.43 -12.91
C ALA A 111 33.07 15.40 -11.92
N THR A 112 33.30 14.97 -10.68
CA THR A 112 34.22 15.65 -9.77
C THR A 112 35.59 15.00 -9.97
N VAL A 113 36.44 15.63 -10.79
CA VAL A 113 37.83 15.19 -11.00
C VAL A 113 38.73 16.12 -10.18
N PRO A 114 39.52 15.62 -9.21
CA PRO A 114 40.49 16.47 -8.53
C PRO A 114 41.58 16.89 -9.53
N SER A 115 41.61 18.17 -9.89
CA SER A 115 42.72 18.76 -10.62
C SER A 115 43.50 19.65 -9.64
N SER A 116 44.57 19.10 -9.06
CA SER A 116 45.64 19.81 -8.32
C SER A 116 45.24 20.70 -7.13
N GLY A 117 45.45 20.17 -5.92
CA GLY A 117 46.06 20.91 -4.80
C GLY A 117 45.19 21.89 -3.99
N VAL A 118 44.71 21.38 -2.85
CA VAL A 118 44.23 22.07 -1.63
C VAL A 118 42.76 22.48 -1.62
N PHE A 119 41.97 21.73 -0.86
CA PHE A 119 40.65 22.09 -0.34
C PHE A 119 40.60 21.72 1.14
N GLN A 120 40.88 22.70 2.00
CA GLN A 120 40.58 22.56 3.42
C GLN A 120 39.11 22.88 3.64
N GLY A 121 38.30 21.86 3.88
CA GLY A 121 36.92 22.06 4.29
C GLY A 121 36.83 22.75 5.65
N ARG A 122 36.32 23.99 5.68
CA ARG A 122 35.34 24.48 6.67
C ARG A 122 34.76 25.86 6.31
N ALA A 123 33.43 25.92 6.21
CA ALA A 123 32.53 27.10 6.26
C ALA A 123 32.43 28.04 5.04
N ASP A 124 33.28 27.94 4.04
CA ASP A 124 33.31 28.88 2.90
C ASP A 124 33.38 28.20 1.52
N ASP A 125 32.71 27.04 1.39
CA ASP A 125 32.64 26.28 0.14
C ASP A 125 31.62 26.89 -0.85
N THR A 126 32.10 27.25 -2.05
CA THR A 126 31.31 27.85 -3.16
C THR A 126 30.55 26.80 -3.99
N ASN A 127 30.17 25.69 -3.35
CA ASN A 127 29.30 24.69 -3.95
C ASN A 127 27.84 25.12 -3.80
N TRP A 128 27.22 25.56 -4.91
CA TRP A 128 25.82 26.00 -5.04
C TRP A 128 24.75 25.00 -4.53
N GLN A 129 25.19 23.79 -4.15
CA GLN A 129 24.38 22.73 -3.55
C GLN A 129 24.01 23.01 -2.09
N TYR A 130 24.63 24.00 -1.46
CA TYR A 130 24.32 24.47 -0.12
C TYR A 130 24.09 25.98 -0.10
N ASP A 131 23.16 26.41 0.73
CA ASP A 131 22.98 27.81 1.06
C ASP A 131 24.12 28.26 1.99
N ALA A 132 24.96 29.19 1.54
CA ALA A 132 26.13 29.67 2.28
C ALA A 132 25.78 30.42 3.58
N GLU A 133 24.57 30.98 3.70
CA GLU A 133 24.12 31.70 4.89
C GLU A 133 23.55 30.74 5.95
N THR A 134 22.82 29.71 5.51
CA THR A 134 22.12 28.78 6.41
C THR A 134 22.81 27.44 6.61
N GLY A 135 23.79 27.10 5.75
CA GLY A 135 24.49 25.82 5.75
C GLY A 135 23.62 24.62 5.36
N LYS A 136 22.41 24.86 4.82
CA LYS A 136 21.44 23.81 4.47
C LYS A 136 21.54 23.41 2.99
N PRO A 137 21.21 22.16 2.63
CA PRO A 137 21.12 21.76 1.23
C PRO A 137 20.12 22.62 0.46
N SER A 138 20.45 22.96 -0.80
CA SER A 138 19.57 23.71 -1.71
C SER A 138 18.50 22.78 -2.29
N TRP A 139 17.41 22.59 -1.55
CA TRP A 139 16.28 21.74 -1.94
C TRP A 139 15.52 22.32 -3.13
N HIS A 140 15.24 21.49 -4.12
CA HIS A 140 14.56 21.96 -5.33
C HIS A 140 13.94 20.89 -6.20
N THR A 141 13.05 21.38 -7.06
CA THR A 141 12.57 20.70 -8.26
C THR A 141 13.34 21.18 -9.48
N ASP A 142 13.74 20.26 -10.35
CA ASP A 142 14.48 20.59 -11.57
C ASP A 142 13.67 21.45 -12.54
N GLN A 143 14.33 22.48 -13.08
CA GLN A 143 13.86 23.27 -14.23
C GLN A 143 12.40 23.77 -14.09
N SER A 144 12.00 24.09 -12.86
CA SER A 144 10.60 24.41 -12.53
C SER A 144 10.04 25.65 -13.23
N PHE A 145 10.90 26.49 -13.80
CA PHE A 145 10.57 27.72 -14.55
C PHE A 145 10.17 27.46 -16.02
N ARG A 146 10.18 26.22 -16.52
CA ARG A 146 9.84 25.89 -17.91
C ARG A 146 8.38 25.53 -18.10
N SER A 147 7.85 25.74 -19.31
CA SER A 147 6.56 25.24 -19.78
C SER A 147 6.72 24.63 -21.20
N PRO A 148 6.41 23.34 -21.43
CA PRO A 148 5.95 22.35 -20.44
C PRO A 148 7.04 22.03 -19.40
N ARG A 149 6.61 21.64 -18.20
CA ARG A 149 7.49 21.22 -17.10
C ARG A 149 8.14 19.87 -17.46
N PRO A 150 9.46 19.69 -17.26
CA PRO A 150 10.06 18.37 -17.35
C PRO A 150 9.43 17.41 -16.35
N LEU A 151 9.04 16.22 -16.80
CA LEU A 151 8.33 15.25 -15.96
C LEU A 151 9.30 14.51 -15.05
N ALA A 152 10.42 14.05 -15.60
CA ALA A 152 11.37 13.22 -14.87
C ALA A 152 12.81 13.64 -15.09
N SER A 153 13.62 13.49 -14.05
CA SER A 153 15.07 13.55 -14.13
C SER A 153 15.62 12.22 -13.64
N ALA A 154 16.70 11.75 -14.26
CA ALA A 154 17.35 10.52 -13.84
C ALA A 154 18.86 10.71 -13.74
N MET A 155 19.47 9.97 -12.80
CA MET A 155 20.91 9.94 -12.59
C MET A 155 21.39 8.49 -12.48
N TYR A 156 22.42 8.17 -13.24
CA TYR A 156 23.08 6.86 -13.30
C TYR A 156 24.51 6.96 -12.76
N CYS A 157 24.85 6.10 -11.80
CA CYS A 157 26.15 6.11 -11.14
C CYS A 157 27.18 5.24 -11.85
N LEU A 158 28.25 5.87 -12.37
CA LEU A 158 29.39 5.17 -12.95
C LEU A 158 30.46 4.90 -11.90
N GLU A 159 30.83 5.95 -11.16
CA GLU A 159 31.88 5.91 -10.13
C GLU A 159 31.44 6.77 -8.95
N THR A 160 31.70 6.28 -7.74
CA THR A 160 31.40 6.98 -6.50
C THR A 160 32.54 6.76 -5.51
N PRO A 161 32.84 7.74 -4.65
CA PRO A 161 33.87 7.60 -3.64
C PRO A 161 33.66 6.45 -2.63
N GLY A 162 32.43 5.94 -2.52
CA GLY A 162 32.05 4.97 -1.49
C GLY A 162 31.89 5.61 -0.10
N GLY A 163 31.51 4.82 0.91
CA GLY A 163 31.48 5.27 2.31
C GLY A 163 30.36 6.27 2.69
N GLY A 164 29.28 6.37 1.89
CA GLY A 164 28.12 7.22 2.22
C GLY A 164 28.32 8.72 1.99
N VAL A 165 29.34 9.09 1.21
CA VAL A 165 29.69 10.46 0.85
C VAL A 165 29.03 10.86 -0.47
N GLY A 166 28.62 12.12 -0.64
CA GLY A 166 28.07 12.61 -1.92
C GLY A 166 26.72 12.01 -2.30
N GLN A 167 25.89 11.77 -1.28
CA GLN A 167 24.53 11.26 -1.41
C GLN A 167 23.65 12.25 -2.18
N THR A 168 22.53 11.76 -2.67
CA THR A 168 21.43 12.62 -3.09
C THR A 168 20.28 12.40 -2.12
N VAL A 169 19.80 13.49 -1.53
CA VAL A 169 18.61 13.46 -0.67
C VAL A 169 17.41 13.85 -1.51
N PHE A 170 16.34 13.07 -1.39
CA PHE A 170 15.06 13.28 -2.06
C PHE A 170 14.00 13.44 -0.99
N CYS A 171 13.00 14.29 -1.21
CA CYS A 171 11.81 14.31 -0.37
C CYS A 171 10.52 14.23 -1.18
N SER A 172 9.55 13.49 -0.65
CA SER A 172 8.23 13.36 -1.27
C SER A 172 7.36 14.54 -0.91
N THR A 173 7.05 15.35 -1.91
CA THR A 173 6.08 16.44 -1.73
C THR A 173 4.64 15.94 -1.77
N VAL A 174 4.40 14.69 -2.19
CA VAL A 174 3.11 14.00 -2.10
C VAL A 174 2.84 13.59 -0.65
N ALA A 175 3.77 12.87 -0.02
CA ALA A 175 3.61 12.43 1.37
C ALA A 175 3.50 13.63 2.31
N ALA A 176 4.34 14.65 2.12
CA ALA A 176 4.26 15.89 2.86
C ALA A 176 2.91 16.61 2.66
N CYS A 177 2.36 16.60 1.44
CA CYS A 177 1.05 17.20 1.17
C CYS A 177 -0.08 16.43 1.86
N GLU A 178 -0.11 15.10 1.78
CA GLU A 178 -1.17 14.28 2.40
C GLU A 178 -1.27 14.46 3.92
N ASP A 179 -0.12 14.62 4.59
CA ASP A 179 -0.04 14.82 6.04
C ASP A 179 -0.43 16.24 6.48
N LEU A 180 -0.63 17.18 5.56
CA LEU A 180 -1.26 18.47 5.89
C LEU A 180 -2.77 18.29 6.17
N PRO A 181 -3.32 18.98 7.18
CA PRO A 181 -4.76 19.04 7.42
C PRO A 181 -5.53 19.47 6.17
N ALA A 182 -6.69 18.85 5.95
CA ALA A 182 -7.53 19.14 4.77
C ALA A 182 -7.80 20.63 4.58
N ARG A 183 -8.05 21.38 5.67
CA ARG A 183 -8.24 22.83 5.64
C ARG A 183 -7.03 23.61 5.10
N ILE A 184 -5.80 23.18 5.42
CA ILE A 184 -4.56 23.83 4.98
C ILE A 184 -4.34 23.49 3.50
N ARG A 185 -4.49 22.22 3.11
CA ARG A 185 -4.37 21.80 1.70
C ARG A 185 -5.33 22.55 0.79
N SER A 186 -6.59 22.69 1.20
CA SER A 186 -7.60 23.41 0.42
C SER A 186 -7.28 24.90 0.24
N ARG A 187 -6.63 25.54 1.21
CA ARG A 187 -6.15 26.93 1.08
C ARG A 187 -4.95 27.02 0.14
N LEU A 188 -3.97 26.13 0.31
CA LEU A 188 -2.78 26.08 -0.55
C LEU A 188 -3.12 25.79 -2.02
N ALA A 189 -4.14 24.96 -2.29
CA ALA A 189 -4.59 24.63 -3.65
C ALA A 189 -5.07 25.85 -4.45
N LYS A 190 -5.53 26.91 -3.77
CA LYS A 190 -5.95 28.17 -4.39
C LYS A 190 -4.78 29.10 -4.74
N LEU A 191 -3.59 28.83 -4.22
CA LEU A 191 -2.42 29.68 -4.40
C LEU A 191 -1.56 29.20 -5.58
N ARG A 192 -0.91 30.14 -6.25
CA ARG A 192 0.01 29.86 -7.37
C ARG A 192 1.37 30.51 -7.16
N ALA A 193 2.45 29.79 -7.39
CA ALA A 193 3.82 30.28 -7.31
C ALA A 193 4.40 30.60 -8.69
N ALA A 194 5.06 31.74 -8.80
CA ALA A 194 5.74 32.19 -10.02
C ALA A 194 7.19 31.68 -10.02
N HIS A 195 7.53 30.79 -10.96
CA HIS A 195 8.86 30.22 -11.12
C HIS A 195 9.62 30.94 -12.24
N SER A 196 10.77 31.54 -11.95
CA SER A 196 11.54 32.31 -12.93
C SER A 196 13.02 31.93 -12.96
N TYR A 197 13.60 31.95 -14.16
CA TYR A 197 15.04 31.75 -14.34
C TYR A 197 15.86 32.91 -13.76
N GLU A 198 15.29 34.12 -13.75
CA GLU A 198 15.92 35.30 -13.14
C GLU A 198 16.13 35.09 -11.64
N GLN A 199 15.10 34.61 -10.93
CA GLN A 199 15.18 34.28 -9.51
C GLN A 199 16.19 33.16 -9.25
N LEU A 200 16.14 32.08 -10.05
CA LEU A 200 17.13 31.01 -10.00
C LEU A 200 18.57 31.53 -10.11
N SER A 201 18.81 32.40 -11.10
CA SER A 201 20.11 33.00 -11.33
C SER A 201 20.54 33.91 -10.16
N ALA A 202 19.60 34.65 -9.56
CA ALA A 202 19.84 35.46 -8.38
C ALA A 202 20.20 34.61 -7.15
N SER A 203 19.45 33.55 -6.89
CA SER A 203 19.75 32.59 -5.81
C SER A 203 21.11 31.91 -6.01
N PHE A 204 21.46 31.51 -7.24
CA PHE A 204 22.80 30.96 -7.52
C PHE A 204 23.92 31.97 -7.30
N ARG A 205 23.73 33.25 -7.64
CA ARG A 205 24.71 34.29 -7.29
C ARG A 205 24.89 34.42 -5.78
N ARG A 206 23.82 34.29 -5.01
CA ARG A 206 23.87 34.28 -3.54
C ARG A 206 24.65 33.07 -3.02
N PHE A 207 24.33 31.87 -3.49
CA PHE A 207 24.97 30.63 -3.03
C PHE A 207 26.45 30.54 -3.42
N ALA A 208 26.84 31.10 -4.57
CA ALA A 208 28.24 31.12 -5.04
C ALA A 208 29.08 32.30 -4.47
N GLY A 209 28.59 33.06 -3.49
CA GLY A 209 29.34 34.18 -2.92
C GLY A 209 29.64 35.32 -3.90
N GLY A 210 28.81 35.48 -4.95
CA GLY A 210 28.91 36.59 -5.91
C GLY A 210 29.76 36.35 -7.16
N THR A 211 30.43 35.20 -7.32
CA THR A 211 31.27 34.89 -8.49
C THR A 211 30.59 33.90 -9.43
N THR A 212 29.90 34.39 -10.46
CA THR A 212 29.51 33.56 -11.62
C THR A 212 29.97 34.20 -12.92
N LYS A 213 30.42 33.36 -13.88
CA LYS A 213 30.74 33.78 -15.26
C LYS A 213 29.54 34.53 -15.85
N THR A 214 29.81 35.68 -16.47
CA THR A 214 28.82 36.50 -17.16
C THR A 214 28.01 35.67 -18.17
N LEU A 215 26.68 35.74 -18.07
CA LEU A 215 25.76 35.10 -19.03
C LEU A 215 26.07 35.59 -20.45
N SER A 216 26.04 34.69 -21.44
CA SER A 216 26.17 35.05 -22.86
C SER A 216 25.02 35.97 -23.29
N ALA A 217 25.26 36.83 -24.29
CA ALA A 217 24.28 37.82 -24.76
C ALA A 217 22.95 37.19 -25.22
N THR A 218 22.98 35.97 -25.78
CA THR A 218 21.80 35.19 -26.18
C THR A 218 20.93 34.73 -25.00
N ARG A 219 21.49 34.54 -23.80
CA ARG A 219 20.71 34.18 -22.59
C ARG A 219 19.89 35.34 -22.02
N LYS A 220 20.25 36.59 -22.32
CA LYS A 220 19.47 37.77 -21.90
C LYS A 220 18.18 37.93 -22.69
N GLU A 221 18.14 37.44 -23.93
CA GLU A 221 16.98 37.57 -24.82
C GLU A 221 15.88 36.53 -24.52
N ALA A 222 16.19 35.49 -23.74
CA ALA A 222 15.24 34.45 -23.30
C ALA A 222 14.76 34.65 -21.85
N LEU A 223 14.55 35.89 -21.41
CA LEU A 223 13.78 36.21 -20.21
C LEU A 223 12.31 35.80 -20.44
N VAL A 224 12.03 34.51 -20.27
CA VAL A 224 10.68 33.95 -20.32
C VAL A 224 9.90 34.51 -19.13
N GLU A 225 8.66 34.95 -19.35
CA GLU A 225 7.75 35.33 -18.27
C GLU A 225 7.71 34.22 -17.20
N PRO A 226 7.62 34.56 -15.90
CA PRO A 226 7.58 33.55 -14.83
C PRO A 226 6.48 32.52 -15.09
N ALA A 227 6.83 31.24 -15.01
CA ALA A 227 5.87 30.17 -15.15
C ALA A 227 5.05 30.04 -13.85
N LEU A 228 3.74 30.21 -13.95
CA LEU A 228 2.86 30.32 -12.79
C LEU A 228 2.08 29.02 -12.53
N TYR A 229 2.48 28.27 -11.50
CA TYR A 229 1.94 26.93 -11.16
C TYR A 229 1.20 26.92 -9.82
N HIS A 230 0.21 26.05 -9.65
CA HIS A 230 -0.44 25.86 -8.35
C HIS A 230 0.54 25.31 -7.31
N LEU A 231 0.45 25.80 -6.06
CA LEU A 231 1.28 25.27 -4.96
C LEU A 231 0.93 23.83 -4.62
N VAL A 232 -0.35 23.45 -4.76
CA VAL A 232 -0.80 22.06 -4.71
C VAL A 232 -1.27 21.67 -6.11
N ASP A 233 -0.54 20.76 -6.74
CA ASP A 233 -0.85 20.23 -8.07
C ASP A 233 -0.90 18.70 -7.99
N ASP A 234 -2.02 18.10 -8.43
CA ASP A 234 -2.23 16.65 -8.44
C ASP A 234 -1.85 15.93 -7.13
N GLY A 235 -2.23 16.54 -6.00
CA GLY A 235 -1.99 16.02 -4.65
C GLY A 235 -0.56 16.21 -4.12
N ALA A 236 0.32 16.91 -4.84
CA ALA A 236 1.70 17.19 -4.42
C ALA A 236 1.94 18.69 -4.18
N LEU A 237 2.84 19.02 -3.24
CA LEU A 237 3.37 20.37 -3.14
C LEU A 237 4.41 20.60 -4.25
N TYR A 238 4.16 21.54 -5.17
CA TYR A 238 5.09 21.85 -6.25
C TYR A 238 5.99 23.02 -5.86
N LEU A 239 7.21 22.70 -5.43
CA LEU A 239 8.13 23.65 -4.81
C LEU A 239 9.51 23.63 -5.46
N ALA A 240 10.04 24.81 -5.73
CA ALA A 240 11.44 25.05 -6.03
C ALA A 240 11.86 26.38 -5.38
N PRO A 241 12.17 26.38 -4.07
CA PRO A 241 12.39 27.61 -3.30
C PRO A 241 13.36 28.59 -3.95
N HIS A 242 14.43 28.10 -4.57
CA HIS A 242 15.41 28.95 -5.26
C HIS A 242 14.92 29.57 -6.58
N ALA A 243 13.79 29.13 -7.13
CA ALA A 243 13.25 29.60 -8.42
C ALA A 243 11.92 30.35 -8.25
N ILE A 244 11.29 30.29 -7.08
CA ILE A 244 10.02 30.97 -6.83
C ILE A 244 10.28 32.43 -6.50
N SER A 245 9.75 33.34 -7.32
CA SER A 245 9.89 34.79 -7.13
C SER A 245 8.83 35.37 -6.20
N TYR A 246 7.57 34.96 -6.38
CA TYR A 246 6.44 35.41 -5.57
C TYR A 246 5.28 34.40 -5.65
N VAL A 247 4.28 34.57 -4.79
CA VAL A 247 3.05 33.75 -4.78
C VAL A 247 1.86 34.67 -5.00
N VAL A 248 0.85 34.21 -5.73
CA VAL A 248 -0.39 34.93 -5.98
C VAL A 248 -1.60 34.14 -5.50
N ASP A 249 -2.66 34.86 -5.14
CA ASP A 249 -3.97 34.28 -4.84
C ASP A 249 -4.81 34.02 -6.12
N GLU A 250 -6.05 33.59 -5.94
CA GLU A 250 -7.00 33.31 -7.02
C GLU A 250 -7.39 34.54 -7.86
N THR A 251 -7.17 35.75 -7.32
CA THR A 251 -7.40 37.02 -8.04
C THR A 251 -6.17 37.49 -8.80
N GLY A 252 -5.03 36.81 -8.66
CA GLY A 252 -3.75 37.21 -9.24
C GLY A 252 -3.02 38.27 -8.42
N LYS A 253 -3.50 38.57 -7.20
CA LYS A 253 -2.82 39.51 -6.30
C LYS A 253 -1.62 38.82 -5.66
N GLU A 254 -0.48 39.48 -5.73
CA GLU A 254 0.74 39.03 -5.05
C GLU A 254 0.56 39.06 -3.53
N ILE A 255 0.95 37.96 -2.90
CA ILE A 255 1.05 37.80 -1.46
C ILE A 255 2.52 37.58 -1.11
N ALA A 256 2.97 38.12 0.03
CA ALA A 256 4.35 37.95 0.49
C ALA A 256 4.67 36.46 0.69
N GLY A 257 5.26 35.85 -0.32
CA GLY A 257 5.29 34.39 -0.49
C GLY A 257 6.57 33.70 -0.02
N SER A 258 7.64 34.43 0.28
CA SER A 258 8.92 33.83 0.68
C SER A 258 8.83 33.07 1.99
N GLU A 259 8.18 33.63 3.01
CA GLU A 259 7.98 32.97 4.31
C GLU A 259 7.14 31.70 4.18
N LEU A 260 6.10 31.73 3.33
CA LEU A 260 5.27 30.57 3.04
C LEU A 260 6.05 29.49 2.30
N VAL A 261 6.83 29.86 1.28
CA VAL A 261 7.67 28.93 0.52
C VAL A 261 8.73 28.28 1.41
N ASP A 262 9.38 29.05 2.29
CA ASP A 262 10.37 28.54 3.24
C ASP A 262 9.73 27.60 4.28
N ALA A 263 8.56 27.95 4.81
CA ALA A 263 7.82 27.09 5.74
C ALA A 263 7.39 25.77 5.07
N LEU A 264 6.89 25.83 3.83
CA LEU A 264 6.53 24.63 3.06
C LEU A 264 7.75 23.79 2.69
N ALA A 265 8.88 24.42 2.36
CA ALA A 265 10.13 23.72 2.10
C ALA A 265 10.66 23.03 3.36
N ALA A 266 10.61 23.71 4.52
CA ALA A 266 10.97 23.15 5.81
C ALA A 266 10.05 21.98 6.20
N TRP A 267 8.76 22.09 5.91
CA TRP A 267 7.78 21.01 6.10
C TRP A 267 8.10 19.79 5.24
N CYS A 268 8.32 19.99 3.94
CA CYS A 268 8.60 18.89 3.00
C CYS A 268 9.95 18.21 3.26
N THR A 269 10.89 18.86 3.94
CA THR A 269 12.25 18.36 4.15
C THR A 269 12.46 17.76 5.54
N ARG A 270 11.37 17.51 6.27
CA ARG A 270 11.41 16.74 7.53
C ARG A 270 11.84 15.28 7.28
N PRO A 271 12.57 14.65 8.21
CA PRO A 271 13.18 13.33 8.00
C PRO A 271 12.21 12.24 7.55
N GLU A 272 10.95 12.28 8.00
CA GLU A 272 9.91 11.32 7.64
C GLU A 272 9.52 11.34 6.15
N TYR A 273 9.78 12.43 5.44
CA TYR A 273 9.52 12.56 4.01
C TYR A 273 10.79 12.42 3.16
N VAL A 274 11.95 12.23 3.79
CA VAL A 274 13.26 12.27 3.13
C VAL A 274 13.85 10.88 2.96
N HIS A 275 14.33 10.57 1.76
CA HIS A 275 15.19 9.44 1.48
C HIS A 275 16.59 9.94 1.10
N ALA A 276 17.61 9.52 1.85
CA ALA A 276 19.01 9.77 1.52
C ALA A 276 19.58 8.58 0.73
N HIS A 277 19.82 8.77 -0.56
CA HIS A 277 20.35 7.72 -1.41
C HIS A 277 21.88 7.71 -1.38
N ALA A 278 22.44 6.65 -0.80
CA ALA A 278 23.86 6.34 -0.89
C ALA A 278 24.13 5.60 -2.21
N TRP A 279 24.83 6.28 -3.12
CA TRP A 279 25.11 5.78 -4.46
C TRP A 279 26.04 4.58 -4.46
N GLU A 280 25.70 3.56 -5.26
CA GLU A 280 26.59 2.49 -5.68
C GLU A 280 26.75 2.48 -7.22
N PRO A 281 27.92 2.07 -7.76
CA PRO A 281 28.07 1.95 -9.20
C PRO A 281 27.06 0.98 -9.82
N GLY A 282 26.34 1.45 -10.84
CA GLY A 282 25.24 0.73 -11.47
C GLY A 282 23.85 1.13 -10.96
N ASP A 283 23.74 2.00 -9.95
CA ASP A 283 22.46 2.56 -9.53
C ASP A 283 21.94 3.54 -10.59
N TYR A 284 20.68 3.38 -10.95
CA TYR A 284 19.90 4.32 -11.75
C TYR A 284 18.72 4.79 -10.89
N VAL A 285 18.69 6.09 -10.59
CA VAL A 285 17.59 6.72 -9.85
C VAL A 285 16.87 7.67 -10.78
N VAL A 286 15.56 7.50 -10.92
CA VAL A 286 14.68 8.44 -11.63
C VAL A 286 13.65 9.01 -10.67
N TRP A 287 13.46 10.32 -10.71
CA TRP A 287 12.46 10.99 -9.87
C TRP A 287 11.51 11.82 -10.73
N ASN A 288 10.28 11.95 -10.23
CA ASN A 288 9.24 12.76 -10.82
C ASN A 288 9.36 14.19 -10.29
N ASN A 289 9.75 15.12 -11.16
CA ASN A 289 9.95 16.53 -10.81
C ASN A 289 8.66 17.19 -10.33
N LEU A 290 7.48 16.68 -10.68
CA LEU A 290 6.21 17.24 -10.19
C LEU A 290 5.88 16.83 -8.75
N ARG A 291 6.61 15.85 -8.19
CA ARG A 291 6.25 15.17 -6.94
C ARG A 291 7.43 15.03 -5.96
N THR A 292 8.59 15.59 -6.28
CA THR A 292 9.82 15.39 -5.51
C THR A 292 10.69 16.65 -5.53
N MET A 293 11.15 17.08 -4.36
CA MET A 293 12.32 17.94 -4.27
C MET A 293 13.55 17.09 -3.96
N HIS A 294 14.71 17.59 -4.34
CA HIS A 294 15.97 16.92 -4.06
C HIS A 294 17.09 17.93 -3.79
N ALA A 295 18.17 17.44 -3.19
CA ALA A 295 19.42 18.16 -3.03
C ALA A 295 20.60 17.16 -3.03
N ALA A 296 21.78 17.63 -3.40
CA ALA A 296 22.99 16.84 -3.27
C ALA A 296 23.65 17.11 -1.92
N THR A 297 24.22 16.07 -1.29
CA THR A 297 25.05 16.24 -0.11
C THR A 297 26.51 16.49 -0.50
N GLY A 298 27.26 17.18 0.36
CA GLY A 298 28.64 17.55 0.11
C GLY A 298 29.56 16.33 -0.09
N VAL A 299 30.58 16.50 -0.92
CA VAL A 299 31.65 15.52 -1.16
C VAL A 299 32.95 16.11 -0.61
N PRO A 300 33.61 15.51 0.40
CA PRO A 300 34.95 15.88 0.82
C PRO A 300 35.94 15.77 -0.33
N GLU A 301 36.92 16.66 -0.38
CA GLU A 301 37.98 16.67 -1.40
C GLU A 301 38.79 15.36 -1.42
N SER A 302 38.91 14.68 -0.28
CA SER A 302 39.63 13.41 -0.14
C SER A 302 38.91 12.21 -0.77
N ALA A 303 37.65 12.39 -1.17
CA ALA A 303 36.81 11.34 -1.71
C ALA A 303 37.21 11.05 -3.18
N SER A 304 37.46 9.78 -3.51
CA SER A 304 37.73 9.33 -4.88
C SER A 304 36.63 9.75 -5.86
N LYS A 305 37.00 9.86 -7.14
CA LYS A 305 36.19 10.32 -8.28
C LYS A 305 34.70 9.98 -8.18
N ARG A 306 33.84 11.00 -8.33
CA ARG A 306 32.39 10.85 -8.54
C ARG A 306 32.08 11.11 -10.01
N ARG A 307 31.50 10.14 -10.72
CA ARG A 307 31.07 10.25 -12.12
C ARG A 307 29.65 9.74 -12.27
N MET A 308 28.77 10.63 -12.73
CA MET A 308 27.34 10.37 -12.87
C MET A 308 26.89 10.79 -14.27
N TRP A 309 25.95 10.06 -14.86
CA TRP A 309 25.25 10.47 -16.07
C TRP A 309 23.84 10.88 -15.75
N ARG A 310 23.38 11.99 -16.33
CA ARG A 310 22.03 12.51 -16.15
C ARG A 310 21.28 12.60 -17.46
N THR A 311 20.00 12.28 -17.41
CA THR A 311 19.03 12.54 -18.47
C THR A 311 17.81 13.26 -17.90
N THR A 312 17.12 14.04 -18.72
CA THR A 312 15.84 14.66 -18.37
C THR A 312 14.79 14.28 -19.41
N ALA A 313 13.58 13.96 -18.96
CA ALA A 313 12.48 13.51 -19.81
C ALA A 313 11.27 14.45 -19.71
N LEU A 314 10.75 14.85 -20.87
CA LEU A 314 9.53 15.65 -21.01
C LEU A 314 8.28 14.74 -20.97
N PRO A 315 7.13 15.26 -20.50
CA PRO A 315 5.90 14.48 -20.39
C PRO A 315 5.40 14.01 -21.75
N ARG A 316 5.07 12.71 -21.84
CA ARG A 316 4.17 12.15 -22.88
C ARG A 316 2.76 12.12 -22.32
N GLY A 317 1.74 12.34 -23.15
CA GLY A 317 0.35 12.42 -22.69
C GLY A 317 -0.09 11.24 -21.81
N GLY A 318 -0.67 11.57 -20.65
CA GLY A 318 -1.60 10.77 -19.83
C GLY A 318 -1.26 9.31 -19.54
N GLY A 319 -0.54 9.05 -18.43
CA GLY A 319 -0.55 7.75 -17.77
C GLY A 319 -1.52 7.76 -16.58
N ALA A 320 -2.47 6.83 -16.54
CA ALA A 320 -3.32 6.62 -15.36
C ALA A 320 -2.50 6.00 -14.22
N GLU A 321 -2.89 6.27 -12.96
CA GLU A 321 -2.35 5.53 -11.80
C GLU A 321 -2.61 4.03 -12.00
N ALA A 322 -1.53 3.26 -12.07
CA ALA A 322 -1.58 1.81 -12.14
C ALA A 322 -1.64 1.22 -10.73
N ASP A 323 -2.50 0.23 -10.51
CA ASP A 323 -2.55 -0.54 -9.27
C ASP A 323 -1.35 -1.50 -9.23
N VAL A 324 -0.25 -1.01 -8.68
CA VAL A 324 1.03 -1.72 -8.58
C VAL A 324 1.15 -2.35 -7.20
N THR A 325 1.65 -3.59 -7.14
CA THR A 325 1.90 -4.28 -5.87
C THR A 325 3.37 -4.22 -5.47
N VAL A 326 3.61 -4.11 -4.17
CA VAL A 326 4.93 -4.15 -3.52
C VAL A 326 5.05 -5.40 -2.64
N SER A 327 6.26 -5.93 -2.52
CA SER A 327 6.59 -7.01 -1.58
C SER A 327 7.01 -6.42 -0.25
N VAL A 328 6.40 -6.88 0.85
CA VAL A 328 6.78 -6.50 2.22
C VAL A 328 6.74 -7.71 3.14
N THR A 329 7.63 -7.80 4.12
CA THR A 329 7.60 -8.91 5.08
C THR A 329 6.34 -8.85 5.95
N ALA A 330 5.82 -10.02 6.33
CA ALA A 330 4.66 -10.13 7.21
C ALA A 330 4.91 -9.44 8.57
N SER A 331 6.14 -9.50 9.09
CA SER A 331 6.54 -8.78 10.31
C SER A 331 6.46 -7.27 10.16
N ALA A 332 6.96 -6.71 9.05
CA ALA A 332 6.87 -5.28 8.78
C ALA A 332 5.40 -4.85 8.61
N ALA A 333 4.59 -5.65 7.91
CA ALA A 333 3.16 -5.40 7.77
C ALA A 333 2.43 -5.41 9.12
N ARG A 334 2.71 -6.39 10.00
CA ARG A 334 2.14 -6.45 11.36
C ARG A 334 2.52 -5.22 12.19
N ALA A 335 3.78 -4.81 12.14
CA ALA A 335 4.27 -3.67 12.89
C ALA A 335 3.59 -2.37 12.45
N VAL A 336 3.50 -2.12 11.14
CA VAL A 336 2.83 -0.94 10.58
C VAL A 336 1.33 -0.94 10.88
N ALA A 337 0.65 -2.07 10.68
CA ALA A 337 -0.77 -2.20 10.98
C ALA A 337 -1.09 -1.97 12.47
N THR A 338 -0.28 -2.52 13.37
CA THR A 338 -0.42 -2.31 14.81
C THR A 338 -0.24 -0.84 15.16
N ALA A 339 0.82 -0.20 14.67
CA ALA A 339 1.08 1.21 14.94
C ALA A 339 -0.04 2.12 14.41
N ALA A 340 -0.58 1.85 13.21
CA ALA A 340 -1.71 2.61 12.66
C ALA A 340 -2.97 2.53 13.54
N LEU A 341 -3.29 1.35 14.07
CA LEU A 341 -4.40 1.14 14.99
C LEU A 341 -4.18 1.82 16.35
N GLU A 342 -2.97 1.74 16.91
CA GLU A 342 -2.61 2.41 18.18
C GLU A 342 -2.69 3.94 18.04
N ARG A 343 -2.18 4.49 16.93
CA ARG A 343 -2.29 5.93 16.62
C ARG A 343 -3.73 6.41 16.47
N SER A 344 -4.63 5.49 16.11
CA SER A 344 -6.06 5.76 16.02
C SER A 344 -6.78 5.58 17.37
N GLY A 345 -6.04 5.30 18.45
CA GLY A 345 -6.55 5.21 19.81
C GLY A 345 -6.70 3.79 20.37
N SER A 346 -6.48 2.74 19.57
CA SER A 346 -6.64 1.36 20.04
C SER A 346 -5.59 0.97 21.09
N SER A 347 -5.97 0.16 22.07
CA SER A 347 -5.03 -0.47 23.01
C SER A 347 -4.11 -1.47 22.31
N ARG A 348 -2.86 -1.61 22.77
CA ARG A 348 -1.87 -2.54 22.21
C ARG A 348 -2.40 -3.98 22.04
N PRO A 349 -3.07 -4.60 23.04
CA PRO A 349 -3.57 -5.98 22.90
C PRO A 349 -4.61 -6.12 21.77
N GLN A 350 -5.51 -5.13 21.65
CA GLN A 350 -6.53 -5.11 20.60
C GLN A 350 -5.91 -4.86 19.22
N ALA A 351 -5.00 -3.88 19.12
CA ALA A 351 -4.31 -3.53 17.88
C ALA A 351 -3.48 -4.71 17.34
N SER A 352 -2.70 -5.38 18.20
CA SER A 352 -1.88 -6.52 17.80
C SER A 352 -2.73 -7.69 17.31
N ALA A 353 -3.80 -8.05 18.04
CA ALA A 353 -4.68 -9.16 17.65
C ALA A 353 -5.35 -8.92 16.29
N ALA A 354 -5.74 -7.67 16.00
CA ALA A 354 -6.29 -7.30 14.71
C ALA A 354 -5.24 -7.34 13.60
N ALA A 355 -4.06 -6.75 13.83
CA ALA A 355 -2.96 -6.75 12.87
C ALA A 355 -2.54 -8.18 12.49
N ASP A 356 -2.44 -9.09 13.45
CA ASP A 356 -2.12 -10.49 13.23
C ASP A 356 -3.15 -11.17 12.31
N ALA A 357 -4.44 -10.96 12.58
CA ALA A 357 -5.52 -11.54 11.79
C ALA A 357 -5.57 -11.00 10.35
N PHE A 358 -5.36 -9.69 10.18
CA PHE A 358 -5.36 -9.06 8.86
C PHE A 358 -4.13 -9.46 8.03
N VAL A 359 -2.94 -9.51 8.63
CA VAL A 359 -1.73 -9.98 7.92
C VAL A 359 -1.84 -11.46 7.57
N ALA A 360 -2.36 -12.30 8.47
CA ALA A 360 -2.62 -13.70 8.16
C ALA A 360 -3.59 -13.86 6.97
N ALA A 361 -4.55 -12.95 6.80
CA ALA A 361 -5.42 -12.97 5.62
C ALA A 361 -4.69 -12.59 4.33
N GLU A 362 -3.71 -11.68 4.37
CA GLU A 362 -2.85 -11.39 3.21
C GLU A 362 -2.00 -12.61 2.82
N VAL A 363 -1.38 -13.27 3.79
CA VAL A 363 -0.54 -14.46 3.54
C VAL A 363 -1.35 -15.58 2.87
N ASP A 364 -2.63 -15.74 3.26
CA ASP A 364 -3.53 -16.71 2.64
C ASP A 364 -4.15 -16.27 1.30
N GLY A 365 -3.70 -15.15 0.73
CA GLY A 365 -4.21 -14.61 -0.53
C GLY A 365 -5.67 -14.14 -0.42
N ARG A 366 -6.11 -13.75 0.78
CA ARG A 366 -7.47 -13.27 1.09
C ARG A 366 -7.47 -11.78 1.43
N ALA A 367 -6.80 -10.98 0.61
CA ALA A 367 -6.66 -9.52 0.76
C ALA A 367 -7.97 -8.76 1.04
N ALA A 368 -9.12 -9.28 0.57
CA ALA A 368 -10.44 -8.72 0.88
C ALA A 368 -10.74 -8.63 2.39
N HIS A 369 -10.14 -9.52 3.19
CA HIS A 369 -10.19 -9.57 4.65
C HIS A 369 -8.83 -9.20 5.29
N GLY A 370 -7.91 -8.61 4.53
CA GLY A 370 -6.54 -8.30 4.95
C GLY A 370 -6.33 -6.83 5.33
N LEU A 371 -5.15 -6.31 5.01
CA LEU A 371 -4.64 -5.00 5.40
C LEU A 371 -5.52 -3.83 4.96
N ARG A 372 -6.28 -3.99 3.88
CA ARG A 372 -7.23 -2.95 3.41
C ARG A 372 -8.25 -2.55 4.47
N ARG A 373 -8.57 -3.46 5.42
CA ARG A 373 -9.54 -3.22 6.49
C ARG A 373 -9.00 -2.34 7.61
N ILE A 374 -7.68 -2.15 7.71
CA ILE A 374 -7.06 -1.34 8.76
C ILE A 374 -7.53 0.11 8.67
N ALA A 375 -7.57 0.70 7.46
CA ALA A 375 -7.99 2.09 7.28
C ALA A 375 -9.43 2.32 7.78
N GLU A 376 -10.36 1.42 7.44
CA GLU A 376 -11.74 1.46 7.90
C GLU A 376 -11.83 1.36 9.44
N VAL A 377 -11.03 0.48 10.05
CA VAL A 377 -10.98 0.33 11.52
C VAL A 377 -10.39 1.56 12.21
N CYS A 378 -9.33 2.15 11.65
CA CYS A 378 -8.75 3.40 12.14
C CYS A 378 -9.79 4.53 12.14
N ASP A 379 -10.57 4.66 11.07
CA ASP A 379 -11.60 5.69 10.95
C ASP A 379 -12.73 5.46 11.96
N ALA A 380 -13.16 4.22 12.16
CA ALA A 380 -14.17 3.86 13.17
C ALA A 380 -13.70 4.10 14.61
N LEU A 381 -12.43 3.80 14.93
CA LEU A 381 -11.82 4.15 16.22
C LEU A 381 -11.78 5.67 16.42
N GLY A 382 -11.40 6.43 15.39
CA GLY A 382 -11.35 7.89 15.44
C GLY A 382 -12.72 8.55 15.66
N ARG A 383 -13.80 7.93 15.16
CA ARG A 383 -15.19 8.37 15.43
C ARG A 383 -15.73 7.93 16.78
N GLY A 384 -15.07 6.97 17.44
CA GLY A 384 -15.53 6.38 18.69
C GLY A 384 -16.57 5.26 18.53
N ASP A 385 -16.76 4.75 17.31
CA ASP A 385 -17.69 3.64 17.02
C ASP A 385 -17.20 2.31 17.63
N ILE A 386 -15.88 2.19 17.79
CA ILE A 386 -15.18 1.03 18.37
C ILE A 386 -14.53 1.46 19.68
N ALA A 387 -14.71 0.67 20.74
CA ALA A 387 -14.03 0.91 22.02
C ALA A 387 -12.51 0.79 21.85
N ALA A 388 -11.80 1.87 22.13
CA ALA A 388 -10.33 1.95 22.11
C ALA A 388 -9.67 0.94 23.07
N THR A 389 -10.21 0.84 24.28
CA THR A 389 -9.74 -0.03 25.38
C THR A 389 -10.92 -0.87 25.90
N PRO A 390 -11.32 -1.93 25.18
CA PRO A 390 -12.48 -2.73 25.57
C PRO A 390 -12.20 -3.52 26.84
N ASP A 391 -13.18 -3.61 27.73
CA ASP A 391 -13.18 -4.50 28.89
C ASP A 391 -13.77 -5.85 28.49
N VAL A 392 -12.93 -6.75 27.98
CA VAL A 392 -13.35 -8.09 27.53
C VAL A 392 -13.55 -9.00 28.72
N ARG A 393 -14.73 -9.64 28.81
CA ARG A 393 -15.10 -10.48 29.97
C ARG A 393 -15.53 -11.87 29.52
N VAL A 394 -14.83 -12.89 30.03
CA VAL A 394 -15.26 -14.29 29.91
C VAL A 394 -16.21 -14.61 31.06
N LEU A 395 -17.46 -14.88 30.72
CA LEU A 395 -18.56 -15.19 31.63
C LEU A 395 -18.87 -16.69 31.53
N MET A 396 -18.29 -17.47 32.44
CA MET A 396 -18.44 -18.93 32.46
C MET A 396 -18.56 -19.46 33.89
N ASP A 397 -19.55 -20.31 34.12
CA ASP A 397 -19.57 -21.24 35.26
C ASP A 397 -18.80 -22.51 34.85
N GLN A 398 -17.86 -22.97 35.66
CA GLN A 398 -17.02 -24.16 35.40
C GLN A 398 -17.83 -25.44 35.12
N LYS A 399 -19.09 -25.50 35.58
CA LYS A 399 -20.00 -26.63 35.32
C LYS A 399 -20.83 -26.49 34.04
N SER A 400 -20.71 -25.35 33.36
CA SER A 400 -21.48 -25.04 32.16
C SER A 400 -20.77 -25.55 30.91
N VAL A 401 -21.55 -26.09 29.97
CA VAL A 401 -21.10 -26.32 28.59
C VAL A 401 -21.19 -25.04 27.75
N VAL A 402 -21.84 -23.99 28.27
CA VAL A 402 -21.97 -22.70 27.60
C VAL A 402 -20.91 -21.73 28.15
N VAL A 403 -20.11 -21.17 27.25
CA VAL A 403 -19.13 -20.11 27.49
C VAL A 403 -19.66 -18.84 26.86
N ARG A 404 -19.74 -17.74 27.62
CA ARG A 404 -20.11 -16.43 27.10
C ARG A 404 -18.91 -15.49 27.16
N VAL A 405 -18.69 -14.69 26.14
CA VAL A 405 -17.64 -13.67 26.10
C VAL A 405 -18.25 -12.35 25.66
N ASP A 406 -18.17 -11.35 26.54
CA ASP A 406 -18.54 -9.96 26.24
C ASP A 406 -17.30 -9.24 25.70
N GLY A 407 -17.41 -8.69 24.49
CA GLY A 407 -16.33 -8.01 23.79
C GLY A 407 -16.12 -6.56 24.17
N GLY A 408 -16.94 -5.97 25.05
CA GLY A 408 -16.75 -4.63 25.57
C GLY A 408 -16.83 -3.51 24.52
N GLY A 409 -17.53 -3.74 23.40
CA GLY A 409 -17.65 -2.79 22.29
C GLY A 409 -16.39 -2.70 21.41
N GLY A 410 -15.42 -3.61 21.60
CA GLY A 410 -14.16 -3.61 20.88
C GLY A 410 -14.16 -4.42 19.58
N LEU A 411 -12.96 -4.65 19.06
CA LEU A 411 -12.69 -5.54 17.94
C LEU A 411 -12.92 -7.01 18.33
N ALA A 412 -13.42 -7.81 17.40
CA ALA A 412 -13.83 -9.19 17.67
C ALA A 412 -12.66 -10.16 17.92
N PHE A 413 -11.43 -9.80 17.52
CA PHE A 413 -10.27 -10.71 17.53
C PHE A 413 -9.84 -11.16 18.94
N GLY A 414 -9.81 -10.25 19.91
CA GLY A 414 -9.50 -10.57 21.31
C GLY A 414 -10.58 -11.48 21.93
N PRO A 415 -11.85 -11.05 21.93
CA PRO A 415 -12.97 -11.87 22.40
C PRO A 415 -13.06 -13.25 21.74
N LEU A 416 -12.78 -13.35 20.43
CA LEU A 416 -12.76 -14.64 19.72
C LEU A 416 -11.67 -15.58 20.20
N ARG A 417 -10.45 -15.07 20.42
CA ARG A 417 -9.36 -15.86 21.00
C ARG A 417 -9.77 -16.42 22.36
N ASP A 418 -10.27 -15.56 23.23
CA ASP A 418 -10.63 -15.94 24.60
C ASP A 418 -11.81 -16.95 24.60
N ALA A 419 -12.76 -16.79 23.68
CA ALA A 419 -13.87 -17.73 23.48
C ALA A 419 -13.41 -19.10 22.95
N VAL A 420 -12.49 -19.12 21.98
CA VAL A 420 -11.92 -20.35 21.43
C VAL A 420 -11.19 -21.14 22.51
N ASP A 421 -10.34 -20.47 23.29
CA ASP A 421 -9.55 -21.11 24.34
C ASP A 421 -10.45 -21.69 25.45
N ALA A 422 -11.43 -20.91 25.91
CA ALA A 422 -12.37 -21.33 26.94
C ALA A 422 -13.33 -22.44 26.46
N ALA A 423 -13.88 -22.34 25.24
CA ALA A 423 -14.77 -23.35 24.68
C ALA A 423 -14.06 -24.68 24.45
N ALA A 424 -12.80 -24.66 24.04
CA ALA A 424 -12.02 -25.87 23.88
C ALA A 424 -11.78 -26.59 25.21
N ALA A 425 -11.38 -25.85 26.26
CA ALA A 425 -11.21 -26.42 27.60
C ALA A 425 -12.52 -27.02 28.15
N ALA A 426 -13.64 -26.34 27.90
CA ALA A 426 -14.97 -26.82 28.27
C ALA A 426 -15.34 -28.10 27.50
N ALA A 427 -15.06 -28.17 26.19
CA ALA A 427 -15.35 -29.33 25.35
C ALA A 427 -14.48 -30.55 25.71
N GLU A 428 -13.20 -30.36 26.03
CA GLU A 428 -12.32 -31.44 26.51
C GLU A 428 -12.77 -32.00 27.86
N THR A 429 -13.39 -31.16 28.70
CA THR A 429 -13.90 -31.58 30.01
C THR A 429 -15.26 -32.27 29.91
N HIS A 430 -16.17 -31.73 29.11
CA HIS A 430 -17.59 -32.11 29.11
C HIS A 430 -18.03 -32.85 27.83
N GLY A 431 -17.14 -33.02 26.86
CA GLY A 431 -17.41 -33.60 25.54
C GLY A 431 -17.94 -32.60 24.51
N ALA A 432 -18.49 -31.46 24.92
CA ALA A 432 -18.93 -30.39 24.03
C ALA A 432 -18.99 -29.04 24.74
N ALA A 433 -18.93 -27.96 23.96
CA ALA A 433 -19.14 -26.60 24.42
C ALA A 433 -19.85 -25.74 23.37
N VAL A 434 -20.58 -24.73 23.85
CA VAL A 434 -21.17 -23.66 23.05
C VAL A 434 -20.56 -22.34 23.49
N GLY A 435 -19.87 -21.65 22.59
CA GLY A 435 -19.37 -20.30 22.78
C GLY A 435 -20.35 -19.27 22.22
N ILE A 436 -20.63 -18.24 23.01
CA ILE A 436 -21.43 -17.07 22.63
C ILE A 436 -20.53 -15.84 22.79
N ILE A 437 -20.20 -15.17 21.69
CA ILE A 437 -19.39 -13.96 21.69
C ILE A 437 -20.32 -12.80 21.33
N SER A 438 -20.39 -11.77 22.16
CA SER A 438 -21.30 -10.63 21.98
C SER A 438 -20.60 -9.30 22.21
N ASN A 439 -21.27 -8.19 21.89
CA ASN A 439 -20.79 -6.83 22.12
C ASN A 439 -19.45 -6.54 21.43
N THR A 440 -19.37 -6.85 20.12
CA THR A 440 -18.22 -6.52 19.27
C THR A 440 -18.62 -5.57 18.15
N ARG A 441 -17.74 -4.65 17.74
CA ARG A 441 -18.04 -3.54 16.79
C ARG A 441 -17.21 -3.59 15.50
N SER A 442 -16.88 -4.77 15.01
CA SER A 442 -15.91 -4.90 13.91
C SER A 442 -16.02 -6.18 13.09
N VAL A 443 -15.20 -6.26 12.03
CA VAL A 443 -14.97 -7.48 11.25
C VAL A 443 -14.35 -8.57 12.12
N SER A 444 -14.86 -9.80 12.02
CA SER A 444 -14.24 -10.99 12.63
C SER A 444 -13.05 -11.53 11.83
N GLY A 445 -12.65 -10.82 10.75
CA GLY A 445 -11.66 -11.29 9.79
C GLY A 445 -12.15 -12.52 9.04
N ARG A 446 -11.29 -13.52 8.90
CA ARG A 446 -11.64 -14.86 8.40
C ARG A 446 -12.08 -15.73 9.57
N LEU A 447 -13.05 -16.61 9.35
CA LEU A 447 -13.51 -17.53 10.38
C LEU A 447 -12.64 -18.79 10.45
N ALA A 448 -12.04 -19.20 9.32
CA ALA A 448 -11.21 -20.40 9.19
C ALA A 448 -10.14 -20.56 10.29
N PRO A 449 -9.32 -19.53 10.63
CA PRO A 449 -8.23 -19.71 11.58
C PRO A 449 -8.71 -20.11 12.98
N TRP A 450 -9.90 -19.67 13.38
CA TRP A 450 -10.46 -19.94 14.70
C TRP A 450 -10.92 -21.39 14.85
N VAL A 451 -11.65 -21.92 13.85
CA VAL A 451 -12.09 -23.31 13.84
C VAL A 451 -10.92 -24.28 13.60
N GLU A 452 -9.91 -23.85 12.84
CA GLU A 452 -8.72 -24.64 12.58
C GLU A 452 -7.90 -24.90 13.85
N ARG A 453 -7.69 -23.87 14.70
CA ARG A 453 -7.03 -24.03 16.02
C ARG A 453 -7.71 -25.07 16.91
N LEU A 454 -9.04 -25.16 16.84
CA LEU A 454 -9.80 -26.18 17.57
C LEU A 454 -9.59 -27.57 16.98
N ALA A 455 -9.57 -27.68 15.65
CA ALA A 455 -9.32 -28.96 14.98
C ALA A 455 -7.89 -29.47 15.13
N GLU A 456 -6.90 -28.58 15.28
CA GLU A 456 -5.53 -28.96 15.64
C GLU A 456 -5.44 -29.58 17.03
N ARG A 457 -6.36 -29.21 17.94
CA ARG A 457 -6.49 -29.82 19.27
C ARG A 457 -7.29 -31.13 19.26
N GLY A 458 -7.68 -31.62 18.08
CA GLY A 458 -8.49 -32.83 17.97
C GLY A 458 -10.00 -32.60 18.09
N LEU A 459 -10.48 -31.34 18.06
CA LEU A 459 -11.90 -31.00 18.27
C LEU A 459 -12.61 -30.71 16.95
N VAL A 460 -13.90 -31.05 16.87
CA VAL A 460 -14.76 -30.61 15.76
C VAL A 460 -15.37 -29.26 16.13
N ALA A 461 -15.32 -28.28 15.22
CA ALA A 461 -15.81 -26.93 15.50
C ALA A 461 -16.68 -26.37 14.37
N VAL A 462 -17.68 -25.58 14.74
CA VAL A 462 -18.52 -24.76 13.83
C VAL A 462 -18.58 -23.34 14.37
N LEU A 463 -18.21 -22.35 13.57
CA LEU A 463 -18.25 -20.93 13.90
C LEU A 463 -19.18 -20.21 12.91
N ALA A 464 -20.10 -19.42 13.42
CA ALA A 464 -21.06 -18.65 12.63
C ALA A 464 -21.06 -17.18 13.09
N CYS A 465 -21.27 -16.27 12.15
CA CYS A 465 -21.24 -14.83 12.42
C CYS A 465 -22.26 -14.12 11.54
N ASN A 466 -23.06 -13.22 12.11
CA ASN A 466 -24.00 -12.41 11.33
C ASN A 466 -23.35 -11.10 10.82
N THR A 467 -23.94 -10.48 9.81
CA THR A 467 -23.50 -9.18 9.25
C THR A 467 -24.70 -8.26 9.02
N PRO A 468 -24.50 -6.96 8.73
CA PRO A 468 -25.59 -6.10 8.24
C PRO A 468 -26.31 -6.71 7.03
N ALA A 469 -27.56 -6.29 6.80
CA ALA A 469 -28.37 -6.80 5.71
C ALA A 469 -27.78 -6.47 4.33
N TYR A 470 -27.44 -7.52 3.58
CA TYR A 470 -26.95 -7.42 2.20
C TYR A 470 -27.65 -8.36 1.23
N LEU A 471 -28.25 -9.43 1.74
CA LEU A 471 -28.89 -10.46 0.95
C LEU A 471 -30.39 -10.21 0.87
N ALA A 472 -30.91 -10.16 -0.35
CA ALA A 472 -32.34 -10.24 -0.62
C ALA A 472 -32.76 -11.70 -0.81
N VAL A 473 -33.96 -12.04 -0.34
CA VAL A 473 -34.58 -13.34 -0.57
C VAL A 473 -35.59 -13.25 -1.69
N GLU A 474 -35.89 -14.39 -2.32
CA GLU A 474 -36.85 -14.46 -3.42
C GLU A 474 -38.20 -13.84 -3.01
N GLY A 475 -38.66 -12.84 -3.77
CA GLY A 475 -39.88 -12.08 -3.48
C GLY A 475 -39.68 -10.79 -2.68
N SER A 476 -38.45 -10.46 -2.26
CA SER A 476 -38.09 -9.16 -1.66
C SER A 476 -37.12 -8.39 -2.55
N ALA A 477 -37.32 -7.08 -2.69
CA ALA A 477 -36.33 -6.17 -3.27
C ALA A 477 -35.34 -5.66 -2.20
N GLU A 478 -35.79 -5.57 -0.94
CA GLU A 478 -34.99 -5.09 0.17
C GLU A 478 -34.10 -6.21 0.74
N PRO A 479 -32.83 -5.92 1.10
CA PRO A 479 -31.97 -6.85 1.79
C PRO A 479 -32.47 -7.10 3.22
N CYS A 480 -32.48 -8.36 3.66
CA CYS A 480 -33.00 -8.73 4.98
C CYS A 480 -32.13 -9.73 5.74
N LEU A 481 -31.10 -10.29 5.10
CA LEU A 481 -30.14 -11.19 5.72
C LEU A 481 -28.72 -10.69 5.47
N GLY A 482 -27.80 -10.95 6.40
CA GLY A 482 -26.40 -10.70 6.16
C GLY A 482 -25.75 -11.74 5.24
N THR A 483 -24.52 -11.46 4.82
CA THR A 483 -23.68 -12.44 4.11
C THR A 483 -23.35 -13.68 4.97
N ASN A 484 -23.51 -13.53 6.29
CA ASN A 484 -23.68 -14.59 7.28
C ASN A 484 -22.74 -15.79 7.10
N PRO A 485 -21.42 -15.58 7.19
CA PRO A 485 -20.47 -16.65 6.99
C PRO A 485 -20.60 -17.76 8.04
N ILE A 486 -20.34 -18.99 7.59
CA ILE A 486 -20.21 -20.18 8.41
C ILE A 486 -18.88 -20.86 8.10
N ALA A 487 -18.14 -21.20 9.14
CA ALA A 487 -16.94 -22.00 9.05
C ALA A 487 -17.06 -23.23 9.93
N TRP A 488 -16.40 -24.31 9.51
CA TRP A 488 -16.27 -25.50 10.31
C TRP A 488 -14.94 -26.20 10.04
N ALA A 489 -14.48 -26.94 11.03
CA ALA A 489 -13.28 -27.75 10.90
C ALA A 489 -13.42 -29.08 11.65
N CYS A 490 -12.69 -30.09 11.17
CA CYS A 490 -12.56 -31.36 11.86
C CYS A 490 -11.11 -31.89 11.82
N PRO A 491 -10.67 -32.59 12.88
CA PRO A 491 -9.33 -33.11 12.98
C PRO A 491 -9.10 -34.25 11.97
N ARG A 492 -7.83 -34.45 11.63
CA ARG A 492 -7.34 -35.59 10.86
C ARG A 492 -6.20 -36.25 11.61
N ARG A 493 -5.98 -37.55 11.39
CA ARG A 493 -5.01 -38.32 12.19
C ARG A 493 -3.56 -37.90 11.89
N ASP A 494 -3.18 -37.93 10.62
CA ASP A 494 -1.78 -37.77 10.17
C ASP A 494 -1.65 -36.66 9.11
N ALA A 495 -2.56 -35.70 9.13
CA ALA A 495 -2.63 -34.62 8.14
C ALA A 495 -3.25 -33.34 8.74
N PRO A 496 -3.05 -32.16 8.11
CA PRO A 496 -3.71 -30.93 8.53
C PRO A 496 -5.24 -31.07 8.54
N PRO A 497 -5.95 -30.38 9.45
CA PRO A 497 -7.41 -30.42 9.54
C PRO A 497 -8.14 -30.17 8.23
N VAL A 498 -9.36 -30.70 8.12
CA VAL A 498 -10.32 -30.21 7.12
C VAL A 498 -10.86 -28.89 7.64
N VAL A 499 -10.82 -27.85 6.82
CA VAL A 499 -11.34 -26.52 7.18
C VAL A 499 -12.17 -25.99 6.01
N VAL A 500 -13.36 -25.53 6.32
CA VAL A 500 -14.29 -24.88 5.41
C VAL A 500 -14.66 -23.53 5.98
N ASP A 501 -14.63 -22.49 5.16
CA ASP A 501 -15.02 -21.11 5.49
C ASP A 501 -15.68 -20.50 4.26
N LEU A 502 -16.97 -20.16 4.38
CA LEU A 502 -17.77 -19.65 3.28
C LEU A 502 -18.78 -18.61 3.75
N ALA A 503 -18.90 -17.54 2.96
CA ALA A 503 -20.05 -16.65 3.01
C ALA A 503 -21.25 -17.34 2.34
N LEU A 504 -22.45 -17.02 2.80
CA LEU A 504 -23.70 -17.53 2.21
C LEU A 504 -24.26 -16.63 1.11
N ALA A 505 -23.50 -15.59 0.73
CA ALA A 505 -23.71 -14.78 -0.45
C ALA A 505 -23.20 -15.48 -1.72
N ALA A 506 -23.87 -15.29 -2.86
CA ALA A 506 -23.45 -15.83 -4.16
C ALA A 506 -22.11 -15.24 -4.66
N SER A 507 -21.75 -14.04 -4.18
CA SER A 507 -20.46 -13.38 -4.38
C SER A 507 -20.13 -12.52 -3.17
N SER A 508 -18.85 -12.26 -2.91
CA SER A 508 -18.45 -11.27 -1.91
C SER A 508 -18.79 -9.85 -2.39
N ARG A 509 -19.06 -8.94 -1.45
CA ARG A 509 -19.34 -7.53 -1.76
C ARG A 509 -18.13 -6.84 -2.42
N ALA A 510 -16.92 -7.13 -1.93
CA ALA A 510 -15.68 -6.63 -2.52
C ALA A 510 -15.50 -7.04 -4.00
N ALA A 511 -15.90 -8.26 -4.38
CA ALA A 511 -15.84 -8.66 -5.79
C ALA A 511 -16.84 -7.88 -6.67
N ILE A 512 -17.98 -7.47 -6.11
CA ILE A 512 -18.95 -6.61 -6.81
C ILE A 512 -18.41 -5.19 -6.93
N GLU A 513 -17.80 -4.63 -5.88
CA GLU A 513 -17.12 -3.32 -5.90
C GLU A 513 -16.02 -3.28 -6.96
N VAL A 514 -15.16 -4.31 -7.02
CA VAL A 514 -14.12 -4.44 -8.05
C VAL A 514 -14.73 -4.51 -9.46
N ALA A 515 -15.80 -5.29 -9.63
CA ALA A 515 -16.50 -5.36 -10.92
C ALA A 515 -17.11 -4.02 -11.32
N ALA A 516 -17.67 -3.26 -10.37
CA ALA A 516 -18.24 -1.94 -10.61
C ALA A 516 -17.15 -0.93 -11.02
N ALA A 517 -16.04 -0.88 -10.29
CA ALA A 517 -14.89 -0.03 -10.62
C ALA A 517 -14.31 -0.35 -12.00
N ALA A 518 -14.32 -1.62 -12.40
CA ALA A 518 -13.85 -2.07 -13.72
C ALA A 518 -14.91 -1.95 -14.84
N GLY A 519 -16.15 -1.53 -14.54
CA GLY A 519 -17.26 -1.55 -15.50
C GLY A 519 -17.60 -2.96 -16.01
N ALA A 520 -17.26 -4.01 -15.25
CA ALA A 520 -17.43 -5.40 -15.62
C ALA A 520 -18.81 -5.95 -15.25
N LYS A 521 -19.31 -6.92 -16.03
CA LYS A 521 -20.59 -7.58 -15.75
C LYS A 521 -20.45 -8.68 -14.70
N LEU A 522 -21.37 -8.71 -13.74
CA LEU A 522 -21.47 -9.78 -12.75
C LEU A 522 -21.88 -11.12 -13.41
N PRO A 523 -21.50 -12.26 -12.81
CA PRO A 523 -22.14 -13.55 -13.11
C PRO A 523 -23.66 -13.51 -12.89
N ARG A 524 -24.40 -14.40 -13.55
CA ARG A 524 -25.84 -14.53 -13.32
C ARG A 524 -26.12 -15.05 -11.91
N GLY A 525 -27.18 -14.53 -11.28
CA GLY A 525 -27.62 -14.98 -9.95
C GLY A 525 -26.81 -14.40 -8.79
N VAL A 526 -26.06 -13.31 -9.02
CA VAL A 526 -25.25 -12.66 -7.99
C VAL A 526 -26.01 -11.55 -7.26
N ALA A 527 -26.83 -10.77 -7.96
CA ALA A 527 -27.47 -9.59 -7.41
C ALA A 527 -28.80 -9.25 -8.10
N ILE A 528 -29.57 -8.38 -7.44
CA ILE A 528 -30.74 -7.67 -7.95
C ILE A 528 -30.49 -6.16 -7.92
N ASP A 529 -31.19 -5.41 -8.77
CA ASP A 529 -31.22 -3.95 -8.73
C ASP A 529 -32.22 -3.42 -7.69
N ALA A 530 -32.33 -2.10 -7.57
CA ALA A 530 -33.24 -1.42 -6.65
C ALA A 530 -34.74 -1.73 -6.87
N ASP A 531 -35.13 -2.18 -8.07
CA ASP A 531 -36.49 -2.64 -8.37
C ASP A 531 -36.72 -4.11 -7.97
N GLY A 532 -35.69 -4.77 -7.45
CA GLY A 532 -35.68 -6.20 -7.15
C GLY A 532 -35.54 -7.10 -8.38
N LYS A 533 -35.14 -6.58 -9.54
CA LYS A 533 -34.96 -7.37 -10.77
C LYS A 533 -33.55 -7.95 -10.82
N PRO A 534 -33.37 -9.21 -11.29
CA PRO A 534 -32.04 -9.79 -11.46
C PRO A 534 -31.15 -8.91 -12.35
N THR A 535 -30.01 -8.50 -11.82
CA THR A 535 -29.06 -7.63 -12.53
C THR A 535 -27.71 -8.29 -12.73
N ARG A 536 -26.99 -7.84 -13.76
CA ARG A 536 -25.59 -8.14 -14.00
C ARG A 536 -24.72 -6.89 -14.02
N ASP A 537 -25.34 -5.74 -13.79
CA ASP A 537 -24.64 -4.47 -13.64
C ASP A 537 -24.20 -4.34 -12.19
N ALA A 538 -22.88 -4.26 -11.98
CA ALA A 538 -22.30 -4.18 -10.65
C ALA A 538 -22.58 -2.84 -9.96
N ALA A 539 -22.70 -1.73 -10.72
CA ALA A 539 -23.06 -0.45 -10.16
C ALA A 539 -24.52 -0.46 -9.69
N ALA A 540 -25.44 -0.97 -10.51
CA ALA A 540 -26.85 -1.10 -10.13
C ALA A 540 -27.07 -2.06 -8.94
N ALA A 541 -26.20 -3.05 -8.76
CA ALA A 541 -26.24 -3.95 -7.60
C ALA A 541 -25.81 -3.25 -6.29
N LEU A 542 -24.96 -2.22 -6.37
CA LEU A 542 -24.47 -1.45 -5.23
C LEU A 542 -25.37 -0.24 -4.91
N ASP A 543 -26.01 0.33 -5.94
CA ASP A 543 -26.89 1.49 -5.85
C ASP A 543 -28.34 1.06 -5.59
N GLY A 544 -28.69 0.91 -4.31
CA GLY A 544 -30.04 0.53 -3.87
C GLY A 544 -30.44 -0.93 -4.15
N GLY A 545 -29.60 -1.71 -4.83
CA GLY A 545 -29.78 -3.14 -5.05
C GLY A 545 -29.33 -4.02 -3.88
N ALA A 546 -29.34 -5.33 -4.11
CA ALA A 546 -28.96 -6.32 -3.09
C ALA A 546 -28.24 -7.56 -3.69
N GLN A 547 -27.43 -8.21 -2.86
CA GLN A 547 -26.79 -9.48 -3.20
C GLN A 547 -27.79 -10.64 -3.09
N LEU A 548 -27.56 -11.72 -3.83
CA LEU A 548 -28.37 -12.94 -3.73
C LEU A 548 -27.65 -14.03 -2.92
N PRO A 549 -28.37 -14.90 -2.21
CA PRO A 549 -27.79 -16.04 -1.50
C PRO A 549 -27.20 -17.09 -2.44
N ALA A 550 -26.11 -17.71 -2.01
CA ALA A 550 -25.48 -18.83 -2.72
C ALA A 550 -26.42 -20.03 -2.78
N GLY A 551 -26.67 -20.56 -3.98
CA GLY A 551 -27.59 -21.69 -4.15
C GLY A 551 -29.08 -21.35 -3.90
N GLY A 552 -29.45 -20.06 -4.00
CA GLY A 552 -30.84 -19.60 -3.91
C GLY A 552 -31.43 -19.82 -2.51
N ILE A 553 -32.67 -20.32 -2.45
CA ILE A 553 -33.42 -20.47 -1.19
C ILE A 553 -32.66 -21.31 -0.14
N LYS A 554 -31.82 -22.27 -0.54
CA LYS A 554 -31.02 -23.07 0.40
C LYS A 554 -29.97 -22.21 1.12
N GLY A 555 -29.30 -21.32 0.39
CA GLY A 555 -28.37 -20.35 0.98
C GLY A 555 -29.09 -19.37 1.88
N ALA A 556 -30.27 -18.91 1.47
CA ALA A 556 -31.11 -18.01 2.28
C ALA A 556 -31.48 -18.65 3.63
N LEU A 557 -31.93 -19.91 3.62
CA LEU A 557 -32.31 -20.63 4.84
C LEU A 557 -31.10 -20.91 5.75
N LEU A 558 -29.92 -21.18 5.18
CA LEU A 558 -28.68 -21.28 5.96
C LEU A 558 -28.28 -19.92 6.54
N ALA A 559 -28.45 -18.83 5.79
CA ALA A 559 -28.13 -17.49 6.27
C ALA A 559 -29.08 -17.09 7.40
N LEU A 560 -30.36 -17.46 7.31
CA LEU A 560 -31.33 -17.31 8.38
C LEU A 560 -30.93 -18.12 9.62
N LEU A 561 -30.44 -19.36 9.47
CA LEU A 561 -29.93 -20.14 10.60
C LEU A 561 -28.76 -19.43 11.28
N VAL A 562 -27.81 -18.89 10.51
CA VAL A 562 -26.69 -18.10 11.06
C VAL A 562 -27.21 -16.86 11.78
N GLU A 563 -28.23 -16.17 11.25
CA GLU A 563 -28.85 -15.01 11.90
C GLU A 563 -29.45 -15.38 13.27
N VAL A 564 -30.17 -16.51 13.33
CA VAL A 564 -30.75 -17.02 14.58
C VAL A 564 -29.66 -17.39 15.59
N LEU A 565 -28.57 -18.02 15.16
CA LEU A 565 -27.49 -18.46 16.05
C LEU A 565 -26.59 -17.31 16.52
N ALA A 566 -26.13 -16.49 15.58
CA ALA A 566 -25.10 -15.48 15.82
C ALA A 566 -25.68 -14.11 16.13
N GLY A 567 -26.88 -13.76 15.67
CA GLY A 567 -27.60 -12.55 16.10
C GLY A 567 -28.48 -12.86 17.31
N GLY A 568 -29.58 -13.57 17.06
CA GLY A 568 -30.64 -13.78 18.05
C GLY A 568 -30.21 -14.52 19.33
N LEU A 569 -29.58 -15.69 19.20
CA LEU A 569 -29.18 -16.51 20.36
C LEU A 569 -27.98 -15.90 21.10
N ALA A 570 -27.05 -15.28 20.37
CA ALA A 570 -25.88 -14.66 20.97
C ALA A 570 -26.19 -13.28 21.61
N GLY A 571 -27.34 -12.69 21.28
CA GLY A 571 -27.86 -11.47 21.90
C GLY A 571 -27.35 -10.17 21.30
N GLY A 572 -26.85 -10.22 20.06
CA GLY A 572 -26.47 -9.03 19.28
C GLY A 572 -27.60 -8.53 18.39
N ASP A 573 -27.30 -7.50 17.61
CA ASP A 573 -28.23 -6.93 16.63
C ASP A 573 -28.51 -7.96 15.52
N LEU A 574 -29.74 -7.98 14.99
CA LEU A 574 -30.04 -8.72 13.78
C LEU A 574 -29.63 -7.89 12.56
N ALA A 575 -29.44 -8.54 11.41
CA ALA A 575 -29.10 -7.88 10.15
C ALA A 575 -30.07 -6.73 9.77
N ILE A 576 -31.33 -6.81 10.19
CA ILE A 576 -32.39 -5.82 9.93
C ILE A 576 -32.37 -4.63 10.90
N ASP A 577 -31.61 -4.72 11.99
CA ASP A 577 -31.54 -3.69 13.04
C ASP A 577 -30.38 -2.70 12.79
N SER A 578 -29.51 -2.97 11.80
CA SER A 578 -28.33 -2.16 11.55
C SER A 578 -27.90 -2.14 10.08
N ASP A 579 -27.67 -0.92 9.57
CA ASP A 579 -27.20 -0.67 8.20
C ASP A 579 -25.66 -0.51 8.13
N ASP A 580 -24.98 -0.36 9.27
CA ASP A 580 -23.53 -0.10 9.35
C ASP A 580 -22.80 -1.18 10.17
N TYR A 581 -21.75 -1.70 9.54
CA TYR A 581 -20.86 -2.74 10.04
C TYR A 581 -20.20 -2.40 11.38
N HIS A 582 -19.90 -1.13 11.64
CA HIS A 582 -19.16 -0.68 12.83
C HIS A 582 -20.06 -0.21 13.97
N THR A 583 -21.33 0.10 13.69
CA THR A 583 -22.31 0.44 14.72
C THR A 583 -23.12 -0.75 15.22
N MET A 584 -23.23 -1.81 14.41
CA MET A 584 -23.87 -3.07 14.75
C MET A 584 -23.18 -3.75 15.93
N ASP A 585 -23.93 -4.17 16.95
CA ASP A 585 -23.48 -5.15 17.94
C ASP A 585 -23.39 -6.52 17.27
N ARG A 586 -22.20 -6.84 16.77
CA ARG A 586 -21.92 -8.10 16.11
C ARG A 586 -21.65 -9.18 17.14
N SER A 587 -22.31 -10.30 16.92
CA SER A 587 -22.21 -11.46 17.78
C SER A 587 -21.85 -12.72 16.97
N LEU A 588 -21.24 -13.70 17.63
CA LEU A 588 -20.77 -14.93 17.02
C LEU A 588 -21.20 -16.13 17.85
N PHE A 589 -21.46 -17.22 17.15
CA PHE A 589 -21.80 -18.51 17.72
C PHE A 589 -20.72 -19.52 17.41
N LEU A 590 -20.22 -20.20 18.43
CA LEU A 590 -19.23 -21.27 18.33
C LEU A 590 -19.79 -22.56 18.91
N LEU A 591 -19.72 -23.66 18.17
CA LEU A 591 -19.97 -25.01 18.67
C LEU A 591 -18.66 -25.78 18.62
N VAL A 592 -18.30 -26.44 19.72
CA VAL A 592 -17.10 -27.29 19.82
C VAL A 592 -17.52 -28.65 20.37
N VAL A 593 -17.03 -29.73 19.75
CA VAL A 593 -17.33 -31.09 20.16
C VAL A 593 -16.03 -31.89 20.20
N ASP A 594 -15.81 -32.62 21.30
CA ASP A 594 -14.76 -33.62 21.38
C ASP A 594 -15.25 -34.93 20.74
N PRO A 595 -14.72 -35.30 19.55
CA PRO A 595 -15.13 -36.53 18.89
C PRO A 595 -14.79 -37.79 19.70
N ALA A 596 -13.74 -37.76 20.54
CA ALA A 596 -13.34 -38.91 21.36
C ALA A 596 -14.38 -39.26 22.44
N MET A 597 -15.16 -38.27 22.88
CA MET A 597 -16.23 -38.45 23.87
C MET A 597 -17.55 -38.88 23.23
N THR A 598 -17.68 -38.82 21.90
CA THR A 598 -18.89 -39.24 21.17
C THR A 598 -18.78 -40.64 20.59
N THR A 599 -17.65 -40.97 19.96
CA THR A 599 -17.43 -42.26 19.30
C THR A 599 -16.00 -42.75 19.51
N ARG A 600 -15.81 -44.07 19.61
CA ARG A 600 -14.48 -44.67 19.58
C ARG A 600 -14.00 -44.77 18.14
N GLY A 601 -13.30 -43.75 17.66
CA GLY A 601 -12.61 -43.79 16.35
C GLY A 601 -13.25 -42.92 15.27
N PHE A 602 -13.58 -41.67 15.58
CA PHE A 602 -13.88 -40.66 14.56
C PHE A 602 -12.76 -40.65 13.51
N ASP A 603 -13.13 -40.93 12.26
CA ASP A 603 -12.20 -41.02 11.14
C ASP A 603 -12.87 -40.49 9.87
N VAL A 604 -12.42 -39.33 9.41
CA VAL A 604 -12.92 -38.67 8.19
C VAL A 604 -12.15 -39.12 6.94
N GLU A 605 -11.05 -39.85 7.07
CA GLU A 605 -10.15 -40.20 5.95
C GLU A 605 -10.89 -40.99 4.88
N ARG A 606 -11.68 -41.99 5.27
CA ARG A 606 -12.48 -42.80 4.33
C ARG A 606 -13.46 -41.96 3.50
N LEU A 607 -14.02 -40.91 4.10
CA LEU A 607 -14.90 -39.98 3.39
C LEU A 607 -14.10 -39.14 2.39
N LEU A 608 -12.96 -38.58 2.82
CA LEU A 608 -12.10 -37.74 1.98
C LEU A 608 -11.51 -38.50 0.79
N GLU A 609 -11.07 -39.75 1.00
CA GLU A 609 -10.60 -40.65 -0.05
C GLU A 609 -11.67 -40.86 -1.12
N ARG A 610 -12.90 -41.16 -0.70
CA ARG A 610 -14.03 -41.40 -1.61
C ARG A 610 -14.49 -40.13 -2.32
N PHE A 611 -14.41 -38.99 -1.65
CA PHE A 611 -14.72 -37.69 -2.23
C PHE A 611 -13.66 -37.25 -3.26
N GLY A 612 -12.55 -38.01 -3.42
CA GLY A 612 -11.51 -37.73 -4.39
C GLY A 612 -10.70 -36.49 -4.03
N VAL A 613 -10.59 -36.17 -2.74
CA VAL A 613 -9.96 -34.94 -2.26
C VAL A 613 -8.44 -35.01 -2.49
N ARG A 614 -8.01 -34.63 -3.69
CA ARG A 614 -6.76 -33.88 -3.92
C ARG A 614 -6.92 -32.40 -3.54
N ALA A 615 -8.12 -31.97 -3.12
CA ALA A 615 -8.45 -30.60 -2.69
C ALA A 615 -7.75 -30.16 -1.39
N GLY A 616 -6.99 -31.06 -0.75
CA GLY A 616 -6.09 -30.72 0.34
C GLY A 616 -4.84 -29.95 -0.10
N ALA A 617 -4.27 -30.20 -1.29
CA ALA A 617 -2.93 -29.72 -1.63
C ALA A 617 -2.83 -28.20 -1.81
N ALA A 618 -3.67 -27.60 -2.65
CA ALA A 618 -3.64 -26.14 -2.91
C ALA A 618 -4.03 -25.31 -1.68
N ALA A 619 -4.96 -25.82 -0.88
CA ALA A 619 -5.38 -25.15 0.33
C ALA A 619 -4.38 -25.41 1.48
N ARG A 620 -3.67 -26.55 1.48
CA ARG A 620 -2.55 -26.86 2.39
C ARG A 620 -1.32 -25.99 2.14
N GLU A 621 -0.93 -25.74 0.88
CA GLU A 621 0.24 -24.90 0.57
C GLU A 621 0.05 -23.44 1.01
N SER A 622 -1.11 -22.85 0.74
CA SER A 622 -1.48 -21.52 1.27
C SER A 622 -1.48 -21.49 2.81
N ARG A 623 -2.02 -22.52 3.46
CA ARG A 623 -2.21 -22.55 4.93
C ARG A 623 -0.97 -22.93 5.72
N GLU A 624 -0.12 -23.82 5.21
CA GLU A 624 1.21 -24.08 5.77
C GLU A 624 2.09 -22.83 5.65
N ALA A 625 1.94 -22.03 4.58
CA ALA A 625 2.60 -20.73 4.45
C ALA A 625 2.10 -19.69 5.45
N SER A 626 0.81 -19.67 5.81
CA SER A 626 0.28 -18.80 6.88
C SER A 626 0.68 -19.19 8.30
N ARG A 627 0.80 -20.49 8.59
CA ARG A 627 1.25 -20.99 9.90
C ARG A 627 2.76 -20.97 10.07
N ARG A 628 3.52 -21.18 8.98
CA ARG A 628 4.97 -21.01 8.90
C ARG A 628 5.36 -19.69 8.26
N ALA A 629 4.48 -18.68 8.30
CA ALA A 629 4.90 -17.32 8.05
C ALA A 629 5.79 -16.94 9.22
N ASP A 630 7.02 -17.44 9.17
CA ASP A 630 8.16 -16.83 9.80
C ASP A 630 8.05 -15.34 9.54
N ASP A 631 8.61 -14.54 10.44
CA ASP A 631 8.58 -13.09 10.29
C ASP A 631 9.13 -12.59 8.93
N ASP A 632 9.75 -13.48 8.14
CA ASP A 632 10.32 -13.32 6.81
C ASP A 632 9.40 -13.68 5.62
N HIS A 633 8.14 -14.13 5.82
CA HIS A 633 7.25 -14.37 4.66
C HIS A 633 6.77 -13.07 4.03
N ASP A 634 6.97 -12.92 2.72
CA ASP A 634 6.55 -11.73 1.97
C ASP A 634 5.07 -11.75 1.62
N VAL A 635 4.37 -10.64 1.88
CA VAL A 635 3.02 -10.36 1.41
C VAL A 635 3.05 -9.30 0.31
N ARG A 636 2.16 -9.46 -0.69
CA ARG A 636 2.01 -8.49 -1.78
C ARG A 636 0.85 -7.56 -1.50
N VAL A 637 1.14 -6.26 -1.41
CA VAL A 637 0.17 -5.22 -1.07
C VAL A 637 0.20 -4.16 -2.16
N SER A 638 -0.92 -3.48 -2.48
CA SER A 638 -0.83 -2.34 -3.40
C SER A 638 0.04 -1.22 -2.79
N ALA A 639 0.85 -0.56 -3.62
CA ALA A 639 1.75 0.50 -3.19
C ALA A 639 0.96 1.64 -2.50
N ALA A 640 -0.19 2.01 -3.08
CA ALA A 640 -1.07 3.02 -2.52
C ALA A 640 -1.55 2.67 -1.10
N LEU A 641 -2.03 1.43 -0.89
CA LEU A 641 -2.45 0.97 0.42
C LEU A 641 -1.27 0.94 1.40
N TRP A 642 -0.10 0.45 0.97
CA TRP A 642 1.08 0.38 1.83
C TRP A 642 1.51 1.76 2.35
N PHE A 643 1.63 2.74 1.46
CA PHE A 643 2.01 4.10 1.86
C PHE A 643 0.96 4.76 2.77
N GLU A 644 -0.33 4.52 2.53
CA GLU A 644 -1.41 4.98 3.39
C GLU A 644 -1.32 4.39 4.82
N LEU A 645 -1.02 3.10 4.94
CA LEU A 645 -0.85 2.45 6.25
C LEU A 645 0.37 3.02 6.99
N GLN A 646 1.48 3.23 6.30
CA GLN A 646 2.67 3.86 6.89
C GLN A 646 2.39 5.29 7.34
N ARG A 647 1.60 6.04 6.57
CA ARG A 647 1.14 7.39 6.93
C ARG A 647 0.33 7.38 8.23
N ARG A 648 -0.67 6.50 8.33
CA ARG A 648 -1.48 6.33 9.55
C ARG A 648 -0.64 5.90 10.75
N ALA A 649 0.37 5.04 10.56
CA ALA A 649 1.29 4.63 11.61
C ALA A 649 2.18 5.77 12.14
N ARG A 650 2.55 6.73 11.28
CA ARG A 650 3.31 7.93 11.70
C ARG A 650 2.43 8.91 12.48
N GLY A 651 1.21 9.17 12.00
CA GLY A 651 0.30 10.20 12.53
C GLY A 651 0.56 11.60 11.94
N VAL A 652 -0.26 12.58 12.32
CA VAL A 652 -0.16 13.96 11.82
C VAL A 652 0.89 14.74 12.63
N GLY A 653 1.86 15.36 11.95
CA GLY A 653 2.89 16.20 12.56
C GLY A 653 2.40 17.62 12.94
N ASP A 654 3.18 18.35 13.73
CA ASP A 654 2.88 19.75 14.08
C ASP A 654 3.04 20.67 12.86
N VAL A 655 1.93 21.32 12.47
CA VAL A 655 1.81 22.22 11.31
C VAL A 655 1.81 23.70 11.66
N SER A 656 2.08 24.06 12.91
CA SER A 656 2.01 25.46 13.39
C SER A 656 2.87 26.42 12.56
N ASP A 657 4.06 26.00 12.13
CA ASP A 657 4.96 26.79 11.28
C ASP A 657 4.34 27.14 9.92
N VAL A 658 3.68 26.16 9.27
CA VAL A 658 3.02 26.37 7.97
C VAL A 658 1.77 27.20 8.17
N GLU A 659 0.97 26.90 9.20
CA GLU A 659 -0.27 27.60 9.46
C GLU A 659 -0.08 29.07 9.81
N GLY A 660 0.96 29.38 10.60
CA GLY A 660 1.25 30.73 11.08
C GLY A 660 1.55 31.74 9.97
N VAL A 661 2.04 31.26 8.82
CA VAL A 661 2.42 32.09 7.66
C VAL A 661 1.42 32.04 6.50
N LEU A 662 0.34 31.25 6.63
CA LEU A 662 -0.71 31.23 5.60
C LEU A 662 -1.48 32.57 5.58
N PRO A 663 -1.75 33.15 4.40
CA PRO A 663 -2.53 34.38 4.27
C PRO A 663 -3.89 34.24 4.96
N ARG A 664 -4.22 35.13 5.90
CA ARG A 664 -5.53 35.11 6.56
C ARG A 664 -6.63 35.39 5.54
N ASP A 665 -7.75 34.68 5.69
CA ASP A 665 -8.94 34.81 4.83
C ASP A 665 -9.53 36.23 4.87
#